data_AF-A0A841RKP1-F1
#
_entry.id   AF-A0A841RKP1-F1
#
_cell.length_a   1.000
_cell.length_b   1.000
_cell.length_c   1.000
_cell.angle_alpha   90.00
_cell.angle_beta   90.00
_cell.angle_gamma   90.00
#
_symmetry.space_group_name_H-M   'P 1'
#
loop_
_entity.id
_entity.type
_entity.pdbx_description
1 polymer ?
#
loop_
_entity_poly.entity_id
_entity_poly.type
_entity_poly.pdbx_seq_one_letter_code
_entity_poly.pdbx_strand_id
1 'polypeptide(L)'
;MKKHLQVFWMLIVTIFISFTVIPNLTYAETMDDPAPIILPDSPNGKKVLFDNTHGQTAGQADWVIDGAFSDFAEAIADNGYEVVEFRKNSPMTLEDLEPYDVFVIPEANIPFKTTEQEAMIDYVENGGSIFFISDHYNADRNKNRWDSSEVMNGFRRGAYDNPTKGMFEAEINSEAMQDVESSDWLSDNFGIKFRFNALGTVVANHVVEPAETFGITEGVQEITMHAGSTLAITNPELAKGIVFLPDGLDESDKWGPAVDEGIYHGGGVEEGPYAAISKLEKGKAAFIGDSSPVEDATPKYRNEETGQRKTTYDGFTDADNATLLLNIIDWLADKEDYKDFTETEIPLDDVSPLLDKEIPENTTEPQPEPWTNPQEHYDWFDPSTFAPGSFGSSIDPVSEPEFTLNYNDVLPNNEAFTIEIIAENLAPGQTISGYNLGIYLDGGQQIAKVQNEDGSWPAQYGYSKEFNLEANSEGIASKILTVQVNENASGNANVRLRQGKTNIKTQSALIGEVTNEEPSEPISIKQARELADNRTVEVEGVITTKPGIFGGKGFYLQDETAGIYVFQHADAFEVGDKVKVKGTTTTFQGMKEITDVQGIEVVGKSELPSFQNIQQIDETNQGELVRMEGVIENIQSYWNAFEFDLRNGDQVTRIRVDQRTNFLFEEFTNNFEEGEEVTVSGVGSIFGDTYQLLVTQADDVQKTISNPPIIGDLIDFTSFLITETYQIPVSVNDEDGDLQEVIIELDGKEMNDMIHISPLEFTPGTYELKITAKDEKGNITERTFTIEAQLTTSELDELVEHGEDLEFLDKKMEQRLLKKVNDIQSAKNIRAKQGKWNALTNQIKAQLGKKIKKDYIHFWEVPADF
;
A
#
# COMPACT_ATOMS: atom_id res chain seq x y z
N MET A 1 6.75 -50.14 -44.85
CA MET A 1 7.34 -48.82 -44.60
C MET A 1 6.27 -47.77 -44.85
N LYS A 2 5.95 -46.93 -43.84
CA LYS A 2 5.12 -45.69 -43.90
C LYS A 2 3.60 -45.91 -44.16
N LYS A 3 2.63 -45.18 -43.59
CA LYS A 3 2.55 -43.86 -42.93
C LYS A 3 1.19 -43.73 -42.18
N HIS A 4 1.19 -42.90 -41.12
CA HIS A 4 0.14 -42.12 -40.42
C HIS A 4 -1.35 -42.52 -40.44
N LEU A 5 -1.96 -42.48 -39.23
CA LEU A 5 -3.39 -42.31 -39.00
C LEU A 5 -3.58 -41.11 -38.04
N GLN A 6 -4.29 -40.07 -38.48
CA GLN A 6 -4.79 -38.97 -37.65
C GLN A 6 -6.24 -39.28 -37.25
N VAL A 7 -6.58 -39.04 -35.99
CA VAL A 7 -7.95 -39.07 -35.46
C VAL A 7 -8.29 -37.65 -35.04
N PHE A 8 -9.40 -37.13 -35.58
CA PHE A 8 -10.01 -35.84 -35.25
C PHE A 8 -11.14 -36.12 -34.25
N TRP A 9 -11.12 -35.50 -33.07
CA TRP A 9 -12.25 -35.46 -32.13
C TRP A 9 -12.74 -34.02 -32.03
N MET A 10 -14.06 -33.87 -32.18
CA MET A 10 -14.80 -32.61 -32.17
C MET A 10 -15.21 -32.34 -30.72
N LEU A 11 -14.65 -31.29 -30.11
CA LEU A 11 -14.98 -30.82 -28.77
C LEU A 11 -16.24 -29.93 -28.88
N ILE A 12 -17.34 -30.31 -28.24
CA ILE A 12 -18.49 -29.44 -28.01
C ILE A 12 -18.25 -28.75 -26.67
N VAL A 13 -17.85 -27.49 -26.74
CA VAL A 13 -17.74 -26.58 -25.60
C VAL A 13 -19.12 -25.95 -25.39
N THR A 14 -19.73 -26.21 -24.24
CA THR A 14 -20.94 -25.50 -23.80
C THR A 14 -20.49 -24.53 -22.72
N ILE A 15 -20.28 -23.28 -23.09
CA ILE A 15 -20.04 -22.17 -22.16
C ILE A 15 -21.42 -21.71 -21.67
N PHE A 16 -21.72 -21.98 -20.41
CA PHE A 16 -22.71 -21.21 -19.66
C PHE A 16 -21.93 -20.15 -18.88
N ILE A 17 -21.91 -18.92 -19.40
CA ILE A 17 -21.60 -17.74 -18.60
C ILE A 17 -22.94 -17.09 -18.30
N SER A 18 -23.39 -17.22 -17.06
CA SER A 18 -24.40 -16.35 -16.47
C SER A 18 -23.77 -15.70 -15.24
N PHE A 19 -23.04 -14.60 -15.44
CA PHE A 19 -22.84 -13.64 -14.37
C PHE A 19 -24.09 -12.76 -14.33
N THR A 20 -25.08 -13.20 -13.57
CA THR A 20 -26.04 -12.27 -12.99
C THR A 20 -25.31 -11.63 -11.82
N VAL A 21 -24.88 -10.38 -11.98
CA VAL A 21 -24.55 -9.51 -10.86
C VAL A 21 -25.85 -9.28 -10.12
N ILE A 22 -26.08 -10.04 -9.06
CA ILE A 22 -27.13 -9.77 -8.09
C ILE A 22 -26.52 -8.72 -7.15
N PRO A 23 -27.17 -7.56 -6.92
CA PRO A 23 -26.73 -6.66 -5.87
C PRO A 23 -26.69 -7.44 -4.55
N ASN A 24 -25.71 -7.20 -3.68
CA ASN A 24 -25.65 -7.80 -2.34
C ASN A 24 -26.94 -7.48 -1.56
N LEU A 25 -27.95 -8.32 -1.74
CA LEU A 25 -29.11 -8.41 -0.88
C LEU A 25 -28.62 -9.17 0.34
N THR A 26 -28.61 -8.51 1.50
CA THR A 26 -28.39 -9.16 2.80
C THR A 26 -29.52 -10.17 3.00
N TYR A 27 -29.25 -11.45 2.75
CA TYR A 27 -30.16 -12.55 3.06
C TYR A 27 -29.87 -13.02 4.48
N ALA A 28 -30.91 -13.45 5.20
CA ALA A 28 -30.69 -14.23 6.40
C ALA A 28 -30.10 -15.60 5.97
N GLU A 29 -29.02 -16.02 6.62
CA GLU A 29 -28.39 -17.33 6.39
C GLU A 29 -28.45 -18.19 7.64
N THR A 30 -28.34 -19.49 7.46
CA THR A 30 -28.39 -20.50 8.51
C THR A 30 -27.23 -21.48 8.37
N MET A 31 -27.07 -22.38 9.34
CA MET A 31 -26.11 -23.48 9.28
C MET A 31 -26.34 -24.45 8.11
N ASP A 32 -27.55 -24.44 7.52
CA ASP A 32 -27.90 -25.31 6.39
C ASP A 32 -27.55 -24.67 5.03
N ASP A 33 -27.24 -23.38 5.01
CA ASP A 33 -26.82 -22.66 3.80
C ASP A 33 -25.35 -22.96 3.46
N PRO A 34 -24.97 -22.96 2.17
CA PRO A 34 -23.60 -23.23 1.77
C PRO A 34 -22.62 -22.28 2.47
N ALA A 35 -21.59 -22.85 3.10
CA ALA A 35 -20.54 -22.05 3.71
C ALA A 35 -19.76 -21.25 2.65
N PRO A 36 -19.40 -19.99 2.93
CA PRO A 36 -18.54 -19.20 2.06
C PRO A 36 -17.16 -19.86 1.90
N ILE A 37 -16.56 -19.64 0.73
CA ILE A 37 -15.22 -20.11 0.37
C ILE A 37 -14.54 -18.97 -0.41
N ILE A 38 -13.33 -18.61 -0.01
CA ILE A 38 -12.46 -17.68 -0.72
C ILE A 38 -11.34 -18.49 -1.37
N LEU A 39 -11.24 -18.39 -2.70
CA LEU A 39 -10.22 -19.09 -3.46
C LEU A 39 -9.07 -18.13 -3.77
N PRO A 40 -7.81 -18.55 -3.54
CA PRO A 40 -6.65 -17.73 -3.84
C PRO A 40 -6.42 -17.67 -5.35
N ASP A 41 -6.01 -16.50 -5.85
CA ASP A 41 -5.62 -16.33 -7.26
C ASP A 41 -4.35 -17.14 -7.60
N SER A 42 -3.44 -17.29 -6.62
CA SER A 42 -2.21 -18.09 -6.71
C SER A 42 -2.14 -19.11 -5.59
N PRO A 43 -2.77 -20.30 -5.74
CA PRO A 43 -2.85 -21.28 -4.66
C PRO A 43 -1.48 -21.83 -4.24
N ASN A 44 -1.16 -21.75 -2.93
CA ASN A 44 0.00 -22.35 -2.30
C ASN A 44 -0.22 -23.84 -1.92
N GLY A 45 -1.46 -24.32 -2.04
CA GLY A 45 -1.85 -25.71 -1.79
C GLY A 45 -2.26 -26.03 -0.35
N LYS A 46 -2.30 -25.03 0.54
CA LYS A 46 -2.72 -25.14 1.94
C LYS A 46 -4.11 -24.58 2.16
N LYS A 47 -4.76 -24.98 3.26
CA LYS A 47 -6.14 -24.60 3.57
C LYS A 47 -6.33 -24.10 5.00
N VAL A 48 -7.17 -23.09 5.16
CA VAL A 48 -7.56 -22.51 6.44
C VAL A 48 -9.07 -22.64 6.63
N LEU A 49 -9.49 -23.16 7.78
CA LEU A 49 -10.89 -23.32 8.16
C LEU A 49 -11.23 -22.32 9.27
N PHE A 50 -12.30 -21.54 9.14
CA PHE A 50 -12.79 -20.62 10.17
C PHE A 50 -14.05 -21.18 10.83
N ASP A 51 -14.08 -21.24 12.15
CA ASP A 51 -15.28 -21.65 12.88
C ASP A 51 -16.41 -20.63 12.74
N ASN A 52 -17.61 -21.11 12.46
CA ASN A 52 -18.86 -20.35 12.60
C ASN A 52 -19.94 -21.22 13.29
N THR A 53 -19.54 -22.17 14.14
CA THR A 53 -20.47 -23.09 14.82
C THR A 53 -20.71 -22.78 16.30
N HIS A 54 -19.89 -21.90 16.89
CA HIS A 54 -19.95 -21.57 18.31
C HIS A 54 -20.34 -20.10 18.56
N GLY A 55 -21.21 -19.53 17.73
CA GLY A 55 -21.76 -18.19 17.98
C GLY A 55 -20.86 -17.03 17.54
N GLN A 56 -20.05 -17.21 16.49
CA GLN A 56 -19.24 -16.14 15.88
C GLN A 56 -20.06 -14.97 15.30
N THR A 57 -21.38 -15.13 15.23
CA THR A 57 -22.33 -14.11 14.77
C THR A 57 -23.26 -13.61 15.88
N ALA A 58 -23.00 -14.01 17.13
CA ALA A 58 -23.81 -13.68 18.30
C ALA A 58 -23.76 -12.19 18.62
N GLY A 59 -24.88 -11.59 19.03
CA GLY A 59 -24.89 -10.20 19.49
C GLY A 59 -24.25 -9.20 18.52
N GLN A 60 -23.12 -8.61 18.91
CA GLN A 60 -22.34 -7.69 18.06
C GLN A 60 -21.23 -8.37 17.26
N ALA A 61 -20.90 -9.63 17.55
CA ALA A 61 -19.92 -10.39 16.80
C ALA A 61 -20.41 -10.66 15.38
N ASP A 62 -19.51 -10.61 14.40
CA ASP A 62 -19.77 -11.01 13.02
C ASP A 62 -18.51 -11.56 12.35
N TRP A 63 -17.84 -12.47 13.07
CA TRP A 63 -16.46 -12.93 12.80
C TRP A 63 -16.40 -14.01 11.72
N VAL A 64 -17.10 -13.76 10.61
CA VAL A 64 -17.22 -14.65 9.46
C VAL A 64 -16.36 -14.14 8.32
N ILE A 65 -15.92 -15.05 7.44
CA ILE A 65 -14.91 -14.74 6.41
C ILE A 65 -15.42 -13.82 5.28
N ASP A 66 -16.74 -13.62 5.20
CA ASP A 66 -17.39 -12.68 4.28
C ASP A 66 -18.22 -11.62 5.02
N GLY A 67 -17.85 -11.38 6.28
CA GLY A 67 -18.39 -10.36 7.17
C GLY A 67 -17.25 -9.67 7.90
N ALA A 68 -17.39 -9.33 9.17
CA ALA A 68 -16.44 -8.44 9.86
C ALA A 68 -15.01 -8.98 10.04
N PHE A 69 -14.67 -10.17 9.52
CA PHE A 69 -13.33 -10.74 9.42
C PHE A 69 -12.87 -10.89 7.95
N SER A 70 -13.55 -10.23 7.01
CA SER A 70 -13.33 -10.39 5.57
C SER A 70 -11.96 -9.90 5.12
N ASP A 71 -11.47 -8.77 5.61
CA ASP A 71 -10.14 -8.26 5.25
C ASP A 71 -9.05 -9.25 5.68
N PHE A 72 -9.18 -9.86 6.87
CA PHE A 72 -8.26 -10.90 7.32
C PHE A 72 -8.35 -12.15 6.44
N ALA A 73 -9.56 -12.62 6.12
CA ALA A 73 -9.76 -13.80 5.29
C ALA A 73 -9.28 -13.59 3.84
N GLU A 74 -9.51 -12.41 3.26
CA GLU A 74 -9.00 -12.02 1.95
C GLU A 74 -7.48 -11.94 1.95
N ALA A 75 -6.86 -11.35 2.98
CA ALA A 75 -5.40 -11.29 3.10
C ALA A 75 -4.77 -12.70 3.23
N ILE A 76 -5.41 -13.63 3.93
CA ILE A 76 -4.99 -15.03 3.96
C ILE A 76 -5.09 -15.66 2.56
N ALA A 77 -6.18 -15.39 1.82
CA ALA A 77 -6.33 -15.88 0.45
C ALA A 77 -5.29 -15.27 -0.51
N ASP A 78 -4.93 -14.00 -0.34
CA ASP A 78 -3.89 -13.34 -1.11
C ASP A 78 -2.50 -13.96 -0.87
N ASN A 79 -2.26 -14.50 0.34
CA ASN A 79 -1.08 -15.33 0.65
C ASN A 79 -1.15 -16.76 0.09
N GLY A 80 -2.17 -17.06 -0.71
CA GLY A 80 -2.29 -18.28 -1.50
C GLY A 80 -3.08 -19.41 -0.83
N TYR A 81 -3.70 -19.17 0.32
CA TYR A 81 -4.48 -20.19 1.04
C TYR A 81 -5.91 -20.30 0.51
N GLU A 82 -6.46 -21.51 0.48
CA GLU A 82 -7.91 -21.69 0.37
C GLU A 82 -8.56 -21.43 1.74
N VAL A 83 -9.44 -20.44 1.83
CA VAL A 83 -10.13 -20.09 3.08
C VAL A 83 -11.57 -20.57 3.02
N VAL A 84 -11.98 -21.33 4.04
CA VAL A 84 -13.31 -21.95 4.11
C VAL A 84 -13.93 -21.64 5.47
N GLU A 85 -15.23 -21.36 5.48
CA GLU A 85 -15.98 -21.28 6.73
C GLU A 85 -16.56 -22.65 7.11
N PHE A 86 -16.52 -22.96 8.41
CA PHE A 86 -17.10 -24.17 8.97
C PHE A 86 -18.54 -23.89 9.42
N ARG A 87 -19.49 -24.53 8.74
CA ARG A 87 -20.91 -24.55 9.14
C ARG A 87 -21.38 -25.97 9.33
N LYS A 88 -21.95 -26.26 10.50
CA LYS A 88 -22.52 -27.57 10.83
C LYS A 88 -23.45 -27.46 12.03
N ASN A 89 -24.56 -28.20 12.00
CA ASN A 89 -25.49 -28.29 13.13
C ASN A 89 -25.10 -29.37 14.16
N SER A 90 -24.21 -30.31 13.81
CA SER A 90 -23.73 -31.35 14.73
C SER A 90 -22.36 -30.99 15.29
N PRO A 91 -21.95 -31.56 16.44
CA PRO A 91 -20.64 -31.30 17.02
C PRO A 91 -19.49 -31.48 16.04
N MET A 92 -18.47 -30.64 16.19
CA MET A 92 -17.22 -30.72 15.45
C MET A 92 -16.50 -32.05 15.74
N THR A 93 -15.92 -32.66 14.71
CA THR A 93 -15.17 -33.92 14.81
C THR A 93 -13.79 -33.80 14.19
N LEU A 94 -12.89 -34.71 14.54
CA LEU A 94 -11.55 -34.77 13.94
C LEU A 94 -11.59 -34.87 12.41
N GLU A 95 -12.52 -35.64 11.84
CA GLU A 95 -12.67 -35.80 10.38
C GLU A 95 -13.04 -34.48 9.68
N ASP A 96 -13.70 -33.56 10.39
CA ASP A 96 -14.01 -32.23 9.85
C ASP A 96 -12.75 -31.35 9.75
N LEU A 97 -11.78 -31.54 10.65
CA LEU A 97 -10.57 -30.72 10.78
C LEU A 97 -9.38 -31.25 9.95
N GLU A 98 -9.23 -32.58 9.83
CA GLU A 98 -8.12 -33.24 9.12
C GLU A 98 -7.82 -32.73 7.69
N PRO A 99 -8.80 -32.25 6.90
CA PRO A 99 -8.53 -31.71 5.56
C PRO A 99 -7.82 -30.36 5.52
N TYR A 100 -7.68 -29.67 6.65
CA TYR A 100 -7.18 -28.30 6.74
C TYR A 100 -5.82 -28.24 7.45
N ASP A 101 -5.03 -27.22 7.12
CA ASP A 101 -3.71 -27.01 7.73
C ASP A 101 -3.82 -26.17 9.01
N VAL A 102 -4.73 -25.19 9.00
CA VAL A 102 -5.01 -24.27 10.11
C VAL A 102 -6.51 -24.20 10.35
N PHE A 103 -6.91 -24.25 11.62
CA PHE A 103 -8.27 -24.01 12.08
C PHE A 103 -8.29 -22.73 12.93
N VAL A 104 -9.06 -21.73 12.52
CA VAL A 104 -9.21 -20.46 13.24
C VAL A 104 -10.52 -20.49 14.00
N ILE A 105 -10.48 -20.11 15.27
CA ILE A 105 -11.64 -20.02 16.15
C ILE A 105 -11.79 -18.57 16.60
N PRO A 106 -12.64 -17.79 15.90
CA PRO A 106 -12.96 -16.44 16.32
C PRO A 106 -13.89 -16.46 17.53
N GLU A 107 -13.55 -15.70 18.58
CA GLU A 107 -14.34 -15.35 19.78
C GLU A 107 -15.61 -16.20 19.98
N ALA A 108 -15.42 -17.45 20.38
CA ALA A 108 -16.52 -18.39 20.54
C ALA A 108 -17.44 -17.98 21.70
N ASN A 109 -18.74 -17.97 21.45
CA ASN A 109 -19.79 -17.54 22.39
C ASN A 109 -20.69 -18.71 22.83
N ILE A 110 -20.41 -19.94 22.44
CA ILE A 110 -21.11 -21.17 22.85
C ILE A 110 -20.04 -22.16 23.37
N PRO A 111 -20.22 -22.76 24.56
CA PRO A 111 -19.20 -23.64 25.13
C PRO A 111 -18.96 -24.88 24.28
N PHE A 112 -17.69 -25.25 24.14
CA PHE A 112 -17.30 -26.53 23.52
C PHE A 112 -17.77 -27.72 24.36
N LYS A 113 -18.22 -28.76 23.67
CA LYS A 113 -18.45 -30.07 24.28
C LYS A 113 -17.11 -30.74 24.58
N THR A 114 -17.12 -31.65 25.54
CA THR A 114 -15.94 -32.49 25.86
C THR A 114 -15.38 -33.21 24.64
N THR A 115 -16.25 -33.72 23.76
CA THR A 115 -15.83 -34.39 22.51
C THR A 115 -15.20 -33.46 21.48
N GLU A 116 -15.55 -32.17 21.50
CA GLU A 116 -14.98 -31.17 20.58
C GLU A 116 -13.60 -30.72 21.07
N GLN A 117 -13.44 -30.57 22.39
CA GLN A 117 -12.12 -30.36 23.01
C GLN A 117 -11.18 -31.53 22.68
N GLU A 118 -11.63 -32.79 22.83
CA GLU A 118 -10.87 -33.98 22.43
C GLU A 118 -10.52 -33.96 20.93
N ALA A 119 -11.45 -33.60 20.04
CA ALA A 119 -11.20 -33.53 18.60
C ALA A 119 -10.14 -32.47 18.25
N MET A 120 -10.15 -31.31 18.92
CA MET A 120 -9.15 -30.26 18.72
C MET A 120 -7.76 -30.70 19.22
N ILE A 121 -7.70 -31.37 20.37
CA ILE A 121 -6.44 -31.95 20.89
C ILE A 121 -5.90 -32.98 19.89
N ASP A 122 -6.71 -33.96 19.48
CA ASP A 122 -6.31 -35.00 18.53
C ASP A 122 -5.87 -34.40 17.19
N TYR A 123 -6.54 -33.35 16.71
CA TYR A 123 -6.18 -32.65 15.48
C TYR A 123 -4.78 -32.04 15.58
N VAL A 124 -4.48 -31.32 16.68
CA VAL A 124 -3.16 -30.73 16.91
C VAL A 124 -2.10 -31.81 17.12
N GLU A 125 -2.35 -32.84 17.93
CA GLU A 125 -1.38 -33.92 18.16
C GLU A 125 -0.99 -34.65 16.86
N ASN A 126 -1.92 -34.71 15.89
CA ASN A 126 -1.69 -35.30 14.57
C ASN A 126 -1.02 -34.36 13.55
N GLY A 127 -0.72 -33.12 13.93
CA GLY A 127 0.01 -32.16 13.11
C GLY A 127 -0.85 -31.01 12.58
N GLY A 128 -2.14 -30.94 12.93
CA GLY A 128 -3.00 -29.79 12.69
C GLY A 128 -2.56 -28.57 13.49
N SER A 129 -3.12 -27.40 13.19
CA SER A 129 -2.80 -26.17 13.93
C SER A 129 -4.03 -25.31 14.16
N ILE A 130 -4.11 -24.66 15.32
CA ILE A 130 -5.29 -23.88 15.72
C ILE A 130 -4.89 -22.44 16.05
N PHE A 131 -5.64 -21.45 15.56
CA PHE A 131 -5.54 -20.08 16.02
C PHE A 131 -6.77 -19.71 16.87
N PHE A 132 -6.56 -19.46 18.15
CA PHE A 132 -7.60 -19.01 19.08
C PHE A 132 -7.59 -17.50 19.17
N ILE A 133 -8.70 -16.87 18.78
CA ILE A 133 -8.93 -15.45 18.96
C ILE A 133 -10.02 -15.34 20.02
N SER A 134 -9.72 -14.72 21.16
CA SER A 134 -10.69 -14.51 22.24
C SER A 134 -10.90 -13.02 22.47
N ASP A 135 -11.76 -12.70 23.42
CA ASP A 135 -11.95 -11.35 23.93
C ASP A 135 -11.99 -11.36 25.47
N HIS A 136 -12.08 -10.16 26.05
CA HIS A 136 -12.12 -9.86 27.47
C HIS A 136 -13.29 -10.52 28.22
N TYR A 137 -13.21 -10.53 29.55
CA TYR A 137 -14.35 -10.96 30.38
C TYR A 137 -15.49 -9.93 30.31
N ASN A 138 -16.75 -10.38 30.38
CA ASN A 138 -17.95 -9.58 30.10
C ASN A 138 -18.09 -9.18 28.60
N ALA A 139 -17.71 -10.10 27.70
CA ALA A 139 -17.86 -10.07 26.25
C ALA A 139 -18.82 -11.13 25.66
N ASP A 140 -19.45 -12.02 26.45
CA ASP A 140 -20.64 -12.83 26.08
C ASP A 140 -21.68 -12.03 25.26
N ARG A 141 -21.71 -12.32 23.97
CA ARG A 141 -22.50 -11.56 22.99
C ARG A 141 -23.96 -12.01 22.95
N ASN A 142 -24.29 -13.21 23.42
CA ASN A 142 -25.64 -13.81 23.34
C ASN A 142 -26.37 -13.90 24.68
N LYS A 143 -25.75 -13.44 25.77
CA LYS A 143 -26.26 -13.45 27.16
C LYS A 143 -26.46 -14.85 27.72
N ASN A 144 -25.66 -15.83 27.29
CA ASN A 144 -25.73 -17.19 27.80
C ASN A 144 -24.88 -17.44 29.05
N ARG A 145 -24.12 -16.42 29.51
CA ARG A 145 -23.19 -16.42 30.65
C ARG A 145 -21.82 -17.06 30.37
N TRP A 146 -21.48 -17.30 29.11
CA TRP A 146 -20.18 -17.81 28.68
C TRP A 146 -19.46 -16.74 27.89
N ASP A 147 -18.48 -16.09 28.51
CA ASP A 147 -17.57 -15.21 27.80
C ASP A 147 -16.63 -16.03 26.91
N SER A 148 -16.11 -15.42 25.82
CA SER A 148 -15.18 -16.14 24.93
C SER A 148 -13.97 -16.70 25.66
N SER A 149 -13.37 -15.95 26.58
CA SER A 149 -12.24 -16.45 27.38
C SER A 149 -12.61 -17.69 28.22
N GLU A 150 -13.86 -17.79 28.69
CA GLU A 150 -14.37 -18.96 29.42
C GLU A 150 -14.63 -20.14 28.49
N VAL A 151 -15.21 -19.90 27.32
CA VAL A 151 -15.42 -20.92 26.28
C VAL A 151 -14.09 -21.53 25.86
N MET A 152 -13.11 -20.69 25.54
CA MET A 152 -11.77 -21.13 25.14
C MET A 152 -11.08 -21.90 26.27
N ASN A 153 -11.11 -21.39 27.51
CA ASN A 153 -10.48 -22.08 28.65
C ASN A 153 -11.19 -23.39 29.04
N GLY A 154 -12.48 -23.54 28.68
CA GLY A 154 -13.31 -24.71 29.00
C GLY A 154 -14.06 -24.63 30.33
N PHE A 155 -14.12 -23.48 30.98
CA PHE A 155 -14.85 -23.31 32.23
C PHE A 155 -15.31 -21.87 32.48
N ARG A 156 -16.43 -21.74 33.21
CA ARG A 156 -16.96 -20.46 33.68
C ARG A 156 -16.40 -20.05 35.04
N ARG A 157 -16.01 -18.79 35.12
CA ARG A 157 -15.57 -18.09 36.34
C ARG A 157 -16.69 -18.13 37.39
N GLY A 158 -16.42 -18.71 38.56
CA GLY A 158 -17.40 -18.83 39.64
C GLY A 158 -18.46 -19.92 39.44
N ALA A 159 -18.31 -20.75 38.41
CA ALA A 159 -19.21 -21.86 38.10
C ALA A 159 -18.46 -23.16 37.72
N TYR A 160 -17.19 -23.31 38.12
CA TYR A 160 -16.37 -24.49 37.81
C TYR A 160 -17.05 -25.83 38.15
N ASP A 161 -17.60 -25.98 39.37
CA ASP A 161 -18.27 -27.22 39.79
C ASP A 161 -19.60 -27.50 39.05
N ASN A 162 -20.20 -26.48 38.42
CA ASN A 162 -21.46 -26.62 37.71
C ASN A 162 -21.56 -25.57 36.57
N PRO A 163 -21.20 -25.91 35.33
CA PRO A 163 -21.23 -24.98 34.19
C PRO A 163 -22.63 -24.41 33.91
N THR A 164 -23.69 -25.09 34.39
CA THR A 164 -25.08 -24.64 34.24
C THR A 164 -25.58 -23.72 35.35
N LYS A 165 -24.71 -23.32 36.29
CA LYS A 165 -25.09 -22.44 37.39
C LYS A 165 -25.73 -21.15 36.86
N GLY A 166 -26.94 -20.86 37.33
CA GLY A 166 -27.71 -19.66 36.97
C GLY A 166 -28.58 -19.80 35.71
N MET A 167 -28.53 -20.93 35.00
CA MET A 167 -29.35 -21.20 33.82
C MET A 167 -30.75 -21.70 34.17
N PHE A 168 -31.74 -21.45 33.30
CA PHE A 168 -33.08 -22.01 33.42
C PHE A 168 -33.20 -23.38 32.74
N GLU A 169 -34.27 -24.12 33.03
CA GLU A 169 -34.41 -25.53 32.63
C GLU A 169 -34.33 -25.76 31.11
N ALA A 170 -34.82 -24.84 30.29
CA ALA A 170 -34.71 -24.95 28.84
C ALA A 170 -33.28 -24.70 28.32
N GLU A 171 -32.52 -23.75 28.89
CA GLU A 171 -31.08 -23.60 28.59
C GLU A 171 -30.30 -24.88 28.92
N ILE A 172 -30.52 -25.43 30.12
CA ILE A 172 -29.85 -26.64 30.61
C ILE A 172 -30.09 -27.84 29.68
N ASN A 173 -31.31 -27.95 29.13
CA ASN A 173 -31.69 -29.06 28.26
C ASN A 173 -31.42 -28.80 26.77
N SER A 174 -30.92 -27.61 26.40
CA SER A 174 -30.60 -27.26 25.02
C SER A 174 -29.48 -28.15 24.47
N GLU A 175 -29.43 -28.32 23.15
CA GLU A 175 -28.37 -29.09 22.50
C GLU A 175 -26.97 -28.49 22.74
N ALA A 176 -26.89 -27.15 22.81
CA ALA A 176 -25.67 -26.41 23.09
C ALA A 176 -25.06 -26.74 24.47
N MET A 177 -25.89 -27.05 25.49
CA MET A 177 -25.41 -27.36 26.84
C MET A 177 -25.25 -28.86 27.11
N GLN A 178 -25.62 -29.74 26.17
CA GLN A 178 -25.40 -31.18 26.33
C GLN A 178 -23.92 -31.52 26.24
N ASP A 179 -23.44 -32.34 27.17
CA ASP A 179 -22.05 -32.85 27.24
C ASP A 179 -20.97 -31.77 27.44
N VAL A 180 -21.38 -30.61 27.99
CA VAL A 180 -20.49 -29.55 28.48
C VAL A 180 -20.09 -29.86 29.93
N GLU A 181 -18.79 -30.00 30.16
CA GLU A 181 -18.20 -30.18 31.49
C GLU A 181 -17.06 -29.16 31.66
N SER A 182 -16.91 -28.62 32.87
CA SER A 182 -15.80 -27.71 33.16
C SER A 182 -14.47 -28.46 33.12
N SER A 183 -13.51 -27.92 32.38
CA SER A 183 -12.14 -28.41 32.30
C SER A 183 -11.17 -27.23 32.27
N ASP A 184 -9.89 -27.47 32.56
CA ASP A 184 -8.83 -26.48 32.40
C ASP A 184 -7.96 -26.81 31.17
N TRP A 185 -8.62 -27.29 30.11
CA TRP A 185 -7.99 -28.08 29.05
C TRP A 185 -6.95 -27.29 28.24
N LEU A 186 -7.10 -25.98 28.04
CA LEU A 186 -6.07 -25.18 27.38
C LEU A 186 -4.77 -25.16 28.19
N SER A 187 -4.86 -25.02 29.51
CA SER A 187 -3.67 -25.07 30.37
C SER A 187 -3.06 -26.46 30.40
N ASP A 188 -3.89 -27.50 30.53
CA ASP A 188 -3.44 -28.87 30.63
C ASP A 188 -2.74 -29.37 29.35
N ASN A 189 -3.15 -28.89 28.18
CA ASN A 189 -2.68 -29.40 26.88
C ASN A 189 -1.79 -28.41 26.12
N PHE A 190 -2.02 -27.10 26.24
CA PHE A 190 -1.27 -26.07 25.52
C PHE A 190 -0.37 -25.24 26.43
N GLY A 191 -0.45 -25.39 27.76
CA GLY A 191 0.39 -24.65 28.69
C GLY A 191 0.04 -23.16 28.80
N ILE A 192 -1.19 -22.79 28.45
CA ILE A 192 -1.65 -21.40 28.42
C ILE A 192 -3.13 -21.27 28.79
N LYS A 193 -3.54 -20.08 29.25
CA LYS A 193 -4.95 -19.70 29.44
C LYS A 193 -5.19 -18.27 28.98
N PHE A 194 -6.42 -17.98 28.57
CA PHE A 194 -6.91 -16.60 28.50
C PHE A 194 -7.21 -16.10 29.92
N ARG A 195 -6.80 -14.88 30.26
CA ARG A 195 -7.18 -14.26 31.54
C ARG A 195 -8.57 -13.67 31.43
N PHE A 196 -9.18 -13.44 32.59
CA PHE A 196 -10.48 -12.75 32.71
C PHE A 196 -10.33 -11.23 32.92
N ASN A 197 -9.16 -10.67 32.61
CA ASN A 197 -8.91 -9.24 32.69
C ASN A 197 -9.57 -8.54 31.49
N ALA A 198 -9.64 -7.20 31.55
CA ALA A 198 -10.35 -6.39 30.59
C ALA A 198 -9.70 -5.01 30.52
N LEU A 199 -8.64 -4.95 29.71
CA LEU A 199 -7.89 -3.74 29.43
C LEU A 199 -8.62 -2.90 28.40
N GLY A 200 -8.46 -1.58 28.43
CA GLY A 200 -9.14 -0.64 27.55
C GLY A 200 -8.44 -0.51 26.20
N THR A 201 -8.28 0.74 25.75
CA THR A 201 -7.52 1.02 24.52
C THR A 201 -6.05 1.19 24.85
N VAL A 202 -5.23 0.22 24.44
CA VAL A 202 -3.78 0.16 24.71
C VAL A 202 -3.06 -0.25 23.43
N VAL A 203 -1.81 0.18 23.28
CA VAL A 203 -0.94 -0.28 22.19
C VAL A 203 0.12 -1.20 22.78
N ALA A 204 0.11 -2.46 22.37
CA ALA A 204 1.14 -3.44 22.72
C ALA A 204 2.40 -3.14 21.90
N ASN A 205 3.48 -2.74 22.58
CA ASN A 205 4.74 -2.32 21.97
C ASN A 205 5.96 -3.08 22.51
N HIS A 206 5.72 -4.08 23.36
CA HIS A 206 6.76 -4.98 23.83
C HIS A 206 6.70 -6.26 22.99
N VAL A 207 7.22 -6.16 21.77
CA VAL A 207 7.28 -7.26 20.80
C VAL A 207 8.56 -8.06 21.00
N VAL A 208 8.44 -9.39 21.09
CA VAL A 208 9.60 -10.29 21.24
C VAL A 208 10.37 -10.36 19.92
N GLU A 209 11.70 -10.44 19.98
CA GLU A 209 12.57 -10.49 18.80
C GLU A 209 12.20 -11.65 17.84
N PRO A 210 12.18 -11.44 16.50
CA PRO A 210 11.79 -12.47 15.53
C PRO A 210 12.55 -13.79 15.66
N ALA A 211 13.84 -13.73 16.01
CA ALA A 211 14.67 -14.92 16.21
C ALA A 211 14.21 -15.81 17.40
N GLU A 212 13.46 -15.25 18.34
CA GLU A 212 12.92 -15.95 19.51
C GLU A 212 11.45 -16.37 19.31
N THR A 213 10.85 -16.00 18.17
CA THR A 213 9.43 -16.25 17.83
C THR A 213 9.25 -16.99 16.51
N PHE A 214 10.29 -17.69 16.03
CA PHE A 214 10.26 -18.39 14.74
C PHE A 214 9.96 -17.49 13.53
N GLY A 215 10.28 -16.19 13.64
CA GLY A 215 10.02 -15.18 12.61
C GLY A 215 8.62 -14.57 12.65
N ILE A 216 7.76 -14.99 13.59
CA ILE A 216 6.35 -14.51 13.64
C ILE A 216 6.27 -12.99 13.84
N THR A 217 7.21 -12.42 14.60
CA THR A 217 7.24 -10.98 14.89
C THR A 217 8.07 -10.17 13.90
N GLU A 218 8.50 -10.76 12.78
CA GLU A 218 9.21 -10.02 11.73
C GLU A 218 8.32 -8.90 11.16
N GLY A 219 8.83 -7.67 11.16
CA GLY A 219 8.07 -6.50 10.70
C GLY A 219 7.01 -5.98 11.68
N VAL A 220 6.93 -6.50 12.90
CA VAL A 220 5.94 -6.11 13.91
C VAL A 220 6.58 -5.22 14.99
N GLN A 221 6.01 -4.04 15.23
CA GLN A 221 6.44 -3.11 16.28
C GLN A 221 5.31 -2.79 17.25
N GLU A 222 4.08 -2.60 16.75
CA GLU A 222 2.93 -2.21 17.56
C GLU A 222 1.67 -2.96 17.15
N ILE A 223 0.92 -3.47 18.13
CA ILE A 223 -0.39 -4.10 17.94
C ILE A 223 -1.40 -3.33 18.79
N THR A 224 -2.51 -2.92 18.20
CA THR A 224 -3.56 -2.19 18.93
C THR A 224 -4.44 -3.15 19.72
N MET A 225 -4.99 -2.69 20.84
CA MET A 225 -5.99 -3.40 21.63
C MET A 225 -7.15 -2.44 21.92
N HIS A 226 -8.39 -2.89 21.77
CA HIS A 226 -9.59 -2.08 22.02
C HIS A 226 -10.64 -2.82 22.84
N ALA A 227 -10.44 -2.84 24.17
CA ALA A 227 -11.15 -3.75 25.06
C ALA A 227 -10.69 -5.19 24.81
N GLY A 228 -9.71 -5.66 25.57
CA GLY A 228 -9.14 -6.99 25.35
C GLY A 228 -8.63 -7.64 26.64
N SER A 229 -8.16 -8.87 26.53
CA SER A 229 -7.54 -9.64 27.60
C SER A 229 -6.09 -9.98 27.29
N THR A 230 -5.33 -10.33 28.32
CA THR A 230 -4.04 -11.00 28.17
C THR A 230 -4.17 -12.49 28.44
N LEU A 231 -3.07 -13.21 28.24
CA LEU A 231 -2.94 -14.62 28.48
C LEU A 231 -2.04 -14.87 29.69
N ALA A 232 -2.09 -16.09 30.23
CA ALA A 232 -1.16 -16.55 31.25
C ALA A 232 -0.44 -17.81 30.77
N ILE A 233 0.89 -17.78 30.74
CA ILE A 233 1.72 -18.96 30.49
C ILE A 233 1.70 -19.83 31.74
N THR A 234 1.17 -21.04 31.64
CA THR A 234 1.09 -22.03 32.73
C THR A 234 2.13 -23.13 32.61
N ASN A 235 2.62 -23.40 31.40
CA ASN A 235 3.75 -24.29 31.14
C ASN A 235 4.66 -23.73 30.03
N PRO A 236 5.82 -23.15 30.36
CA PRO A 236 6.73 -22.56 29.38
C PRO A 236 7.46 -23.59 28.52
N GLU A 237 7.40 -24.88 28.85
CA GLU A 237 7.89 -25.93 27.94
C GLU A 237 6.99 -26.03 26.70
N LEU A 238 5.70 -25.69 26.82
CA LEU A 238 4.72 -25.77 25.75
C LEU A 238 4.35 -24.41 25.16
N ALA A 239 4.31 -23.33 25.95
CA ALA A 239 3.83 -22.03 25.53
C ALA A 239 4.85 -20.90 25.69
N LYS A 240 4.75 -19.87 24.84
CA LYS A 240 5.59 -18.68 24.85
C LYS A 240 4.80 -17.44 24.45
N GLY A 241 4.99 -16.34 25.16
CA GLY A 241 4.49 -15.03 24.77
C GLY A 241 5.32 -14.41 23.65
N ILE A 242 4.65 -13.77 22.69
CA ILE A 242 5.32 -13.13 21.53
C ILE A 242 5.07 -11.63 21.44
N VAL A 243 3.98 -11.14 22.04
CA VAL A 243 3.66 -9.71 22.14
C VAL A 243 3.14 -9.43 23.54
N PHE A 244 3.65 -8.37 24.18
CA PHE A 244 3.28 -7.94 25.51
C PHE A 244 2.83 -6.47 25.51
N LEU A 245 2.06 -6.13 26.52
CA LEU A 245 1.62 -4.76 26.75
C LEU A 245 2.72 -3.91 27.40
N PRO A 246 2.62 -2.57 27.33
CA PRO A 246 3.54 -1.67 28.03
C PRO A 246 3.56 -1.92 29.54
N ASP A 247 4.68 -1.62 30.19
CA ASP A 247 4.75 -1.58 31.66
C ASP A 247 3.98 -0.38 32.23
N GLY A 248 3.52 -0.51 33.48
CA GLY A 248 3.01 0.61 34.26
C GLY A 248 1.58 1.03 33.93
N LEU A 249 0.80 0.11 33.37
CA LEU A 249 -0.63 0.31 33.14
C LEU A 249 -1.36 0.47 34.48
N ASP A 250 -2.33 1.39 34.52
CA ASP A 250 -3.12 1.70 35.71
C ASP A 250 -4.63 1.77 35.43
N GLU A 251 -5.42 2.15 36.44
CA GLU A 251 -6.90 2.21 36.33
C GLU A 251 -7.39 3.09 35.16
N SER A 252 -6.57 4.01 34.64
CA SER A 252 -6.95 4.81 33.46
C SER A 252 -6.87 4.06 32.14
N ASP A 253 -6.09 2.96 32.09
CA ASP A 253 -5.93 2.10 30.92
C ASP A 253 -6.92 0.92 30.92
N LYS A 254 -7.69 0.76 31.99
CA LYS A 254 -8.72 -0.27 32.14
C LYS A 254 -9.94 0.02 31.26
N TRP A 255 -10.56 -1.02 30.73
CA TRP A 255 -11.84 -0.87 30.04
C TRP A 255 -12.94 -0.43 31.03
N GLY A 256 -13.60 0.70 30.76
CA GLY A 256 -14.53 1.31 31.73
C GLY A 256 -15.62 0.37 32.29
N PRO A 257 -16.21 -0.52 31.48
CA PRO A 257 -17.16 -1.54 31.94
C PRO A 257 -16.58 -2.76 32.67
N ALA A 258 -15.25 -2.93 32.74
CA ALA A 258 -14.64 -4.08 33.40
C ALA A 258 -15.11 -4.23 34.85
N VAL A 259 -15.47 -5.46 35.21
CA VAL A 259 -16.23 -5.78 36.43
C VAL A 259 -15.35 -6.08 37.66
N ASP A 260 -14.03 -6.09 37.49
CA ASP A 260 -13.04 -6.14 38.56
C ASP A 260 -11.90 -5.14 38.32
N GLU A 261 -10.66 -5.40 38.78
CA GLU A 261 -9.54 -4.48 38.56
C GLU A 261 -9.17 -4.30 37.07
N GLY A 262 -9.56 -5.21 36.17
CA GLY A 262 -9.35 -5.14 34.72
C GLY A 262 -7.89 -5.18 34.23
N ILE A 263 -6.92 -4.79 35.05
CA ILE A 263 -5.47 -4.93 34.89
C ILE A 263 -4.95 -5.61 36.15
N TYR A 264 -4.29 -6.76 36.02
CA TYR A 264 -4.02 -7.66 37.15
C TYR A 264 -2.64 -7.44 37.77
N HIS A 265 -1.64 -7.13 36.95
CA HIS A 265 -0.24 -7.01 37.33
C HIS A 265 0.44 -5.71 36.88
N GLY A 266 -0.29 -4.84 36.14
CA GLY A 266 0.17 -3.50 35.78
C GLY A 266 0.89 -3.43 34.44
N GLY A 267 0.59 -4.37 33.53
CA GLY A 267 1.20 -4.45 32.20
C GLY A 267 2.51 -5.25 32.15
N GLY A 268 3.19 -5.18 31.00
CA GLY A 268 4.45 -5.89 30.78
C GLY A 268 4.33 -7.42 30.82
N VAL A 269 5.46 -8.07 31.09
CA VAL A 269 5.58 -9.54 31.14
C VAL A 269 4.76 -10.15 32.28
N GLU A 270 4.63 -9.45 33.42
CA GLU A 270 3.88 -9.95 34.58
C GLU A 270 2.36 -9.96 34.33
N GLU A 271 1.82 -9.02 33.55
CA GLU A 271 0.42 -9.08 33.08
C GLU A 271 0.17 -10.29 32.18
N GLY A 272 1.24 -10.81 31.58
CA GLY A 272 1.22 -11.90 30.62
C GLY A 272 1.08 -11.41 29.17
N PRO A 273 1.30 -12.30 28.20
CA PRO A 273 1.31 -11.91 26.80
C PRO A 273 -0.07 -11.47 26.33
N TYR A 274 -0.09 -10.54 25.38
CA TYR A 274 -1.27 -10.21 24.59
C TYR A 274 -1.48 -11.21 23.45
N ALA A 275 -0.39 -11.63 22.81
CA ALA A 275 -0.36 -12.72 21.85
C ALA A 275 0.71 -13.75 22.23
N ALA A 276 0.40 -15.03 22.00
CA ALA A 276 1.24 -16.15 22.40
C ALA A 276 1.15 -17.33 21.42
N ILE A 277 2.10 -18.25 21.52
CA ILE A 277 2.15 -19.49 20.76
C ILE A 277 2.32 -20.69 21.69
N SER A 278 1.90 -21.86 21.21
CA SER A 278 2.05 -23.14 21.90
C SER A 278 2.43 -24.26 20.94
N LYS A 279 3.16 -25.26 21.45
CA LYS A 279 3.49 -26.49 20.75
C LYS A 279 2.90 -27.69 21.49
N LEU A 280 2.24 -28.58 20.73
CA LEU A 280 1.68 -29.82 21.26
C LEU A 280 1.93 -30.97 20.27
N GLU A 281 2.89 -31.83 20.63
CA GLU A 281 3.32 -32.96 19.80
C GLU A 281 3.68 -32.50 18.37
N LYS A 282 2.96 -32.94 17.32
CA LYS A 282 3.31 -32.57 15.94
C LYS A 282 2.75 -31.23 15.51
N GLY A 283 1.63 -30.80 16.09
CA GLY A 283 0.94 -29.57 15.74
C GLY A 283 1.34 -28.41 16.64
N LYS A 284 0.57 -27.33 16.59
CA LYS A 284 0.81 -26.10 17.34
C LYS A 284 -0.43 -25.23 17.39
N ALA A 285 -0.40 -24.22 18.25
CA ALA A 285 -1.47 -23.24 18.36
C ALA A 285 -0.93 -21.83 18.55
N ALA A 286 -1.75 -20.84 18.21
CA ALA A 286 -1.52 -19.43 18.50
C ALA A 286 -2.75 -18.84 19.21
N PHE A 287 -2.53 -17.74 19.93
CA PHE A 287 -3.54 -17.13 20.78
C PHE A 287 -3.43 -15.62 20.75
N ILE A 288 -4.56 -14.92 20.67
CA ILE A 288 -4.65 -13.47 20.89
C ILE A 288 -5.90 -13.15 21.72
N GLY A 289 -5.73 -12.30 22.73
CA GLY A 289 -6.78 -12.03 23.73
C GLY A 289 -7.80 -10.96 23.36
N ASP A 290 -7.87 -10.55 22.10
CA ASP A 290 -8.76 -9.50 21.59
C ASP A 290 -9.09 -9.77 20.11
N SER A 291 -10.35 -9.58 19.73
CA SER A 291 -10.83 -9.71 18.35
C SER A 291 -10.67 -8.41 17.55
N SER A 292 -10.64 -7.24 18.20
CA SER A 292 -10.56 -5.94 17.54
C SER A 292 -9.38 -5.74 16.56
N PRO A 293 -8.17 -6.34 16.74
CA PRO A 293 -7.10 -6.24 15.75
C PRO A 293 -7.38 -7.02 14.46
N VAL A 294 -8.40 -7.88 14.47
CA VAL A 294 -8.77 -8.76 13.36
C VAL A 294 -9.99 -8.23 12.61
N GLU A 295 -10.83 -7.45 13.31
CA GLU A 295 -12.07 -6.93 12.78
C GLU A 295 -11.88 -5.93 11.62
N ASP A 296 -12.86 -5.89 10.72
CA ASP A 296 -13.08 -4.85 9.73
C ASP A 296 -14.52 -4.27 9.86
N ALA A 297 -14.82 -3.19 9.13
CA ALA A 297 -16.12 -2.52 9.16
C ALA A 297 -17.20 -3.13 8.25
N THR A 298 -17.22 -4.46 8.03
CA THR A 298 -18.13 -5.13 7.09
C THR A 298 -19.11 -6.15 7.70
N PRO A 299 -19.76 -5.88 8.87
CA PRO A 299 -20.67 -6.85 9.46
C PRO A 299 -21.82 -7.21 8.49
N LYS A 300 -22.00 -8.51 8.27
CA LYS A 300 -22.93 -9.10 7.30
C LYS A 300 -24.34 -9.25 7.86
N TYR A 301 -24.46 -9.68 9.12
CA TYR A 301 -25.74 -10.07 9.73
C TYR A 301 -26.27 -9.05 10.72
N ARG A 302 -27.58 -9.12 10.98
CA ARG A 302 -28.22 -8.37 12.08
C ARG A 302 -27.95 -9.03 13.43
N ASN A 303 -28.01 -8.23 14.48
CA ASN A 303 -27.97 -8.70 15.85
C ASN A 303 -29.19 -9.60 16.11
N GLU A 304 -28.96 -10.84 16.54
CA GLU A 304 -29.98 -11.89 16.72
C GLU A 304 -31.05 -11.57 17.78
N GLU A 305 -30.72 -10.79 18.81
CA GLU A 305 -31.68 -10.38 19.84
C GLU A 305 -32.52 -9.18 19.41
N THR A 306 -31.91 -8.20 18.74
CA THR A 306 -32.50 -6.87 18.55
C THR A 306 -32.89 -6.54 17.11
N GLY A 307 -32.40 -7.31 16.14
CA GLY A 307 -32.52 -7.05 14.70
C GLY A 307 -31.78 -5.79 14.22
N GLN A 308 -31.01 -5.13 15.10
CA GLN A 308 -30.26 -3.93 14.75
C GLN A 308 -29.03 -4.26 13.91
N ARG A 309 -28.55 -3.28 13.13
CA ARG A 309 -27.24 -3.35 12.50
C ARG A 309 -26.16 -3.54 13.56
N LYS A 310 -25.18 -4.38 13.27
CA LYS A 310 -23.96 -4.48 14.06
C LYS A 310 -23.00 -3.37 13.64
N THR A 311 -22.15 -2.96 14.56
CA THR A 311 -21.02 -2.07 14.29
C THR A 311 -19.78 -2.75 14.85
N THR A 312 -18.76 -2.87 14.02
CA THR A 312 -17.48 -3.52 14.36
C THR A 312 -16.36 -2.49 14.29
N TYR A 313 -15.22 -2.84 14.87
CA TYR A 313 -14.00 -2.04 14.82
C TYR A 313 -13.24 -2.32 13.51
N ASP A 314 -12.64 -1.32 12.89
CA ASP A 314 -11.86 -1.50 11.66
C ASP A 314 -10.38 -1.58 12.02
N GLY A 315 -9.98 -2.68 12.65
CA GLY A 315 -8.67 -2.81 13.29
C GLY A 315 -7.67 -3.65 12.51
N PHE A 316 -8.08 -4.45 11.53
CA PHE A 316 -7.15 -5.27 10.74
C PHE A 316 -6.03 -4.44 10.10
N THR A 317 -6.36 -3.24 9.63
CA THR A 317 -5.41 -2.32 8.97
C THR A 317 -4.71 -1.35 9.93
N ASP A 318 -5.04 -1.39 11.23
CA ASP A 318 -4.39 -0.56 12.24
C ASP A 318 -3.00 -1.12 12.61
N ALA A 319 -2.04 -0.21 12.82
CA ALA A 319 -0.67 -0.52 13.22
C ALA A 319 -0.05 -1.69 12.41
N ASP A 320 0.52 -2.70 13.08
CA ASP A 320 1.09 -3.89 12.45
C ASP A 320 0.20 -5.14 12.63
N ASN A 321 -1.11 -4.96 12.88
CA ASN A 321 -2.04 -6.05 13.19
C ASN A 321 -2.09 -7.09 12.06
N ALA A 322 -2.34 -6.66 10.82
CA ALA A 322 -2.33 -7.54 9.66
C ALA A 322 -1.02 -8.34 9.52
N THR A 323 0.13 -7.69 9.72
CA THR A 323 1.45 -8.32 9.64
C THR A 323 1.58 -9.46 10.65
N LEU A 324 1.24 -9.22 11.92
CA LEU A 324 1.30 -10.25 12.95
C LEU A 324 0.35 -11.41 12.65
N LEU A 325 -0.91 -11.11 12.29
CA LEU A 325 -1.94 -12.11 12.04
C LEU A 325 -1.58 -13.02 10.86
N LEU A 326 -1.05 -12.46 9.77
CA LEU A 326 -0.62 -13.23 8.61
C LEU A 326 0.63 -14.06 8.91
N ASN A 327 1.61 -13.51 9.63
CA ASN A 327 2.79 -14.26 10.07
C ASN A 327 2.41 -15.43 10.98
N ILE A 328 1.39 -15.26 11.85
CA ILE A 328 0.83 -16.34 12.66
C ILE A 328 0.24 -17.43 11.77
N ILE A 329 -0.59 -17.09 10.77
CA ILE A 329 -1.17 -18.06 9.85
C ILE A 329 -0.09 -18.83 9.08
N ASP A 330 0.92 -18.13 8.56
CA ASP A 330 2.03 -18.74 7.83
C ASP A 330 2.82 -19.71 8.71
N TRP A 331 3.15 -19.29 9.94
CA TRP A 331 3.81 -20.17 10.89
C TRP A 331 2.94 -21.38 11.22
N LEU A 332 1.66 -21.19 11.58
CA LEU A 332 0.72 -22.28 11.90
C LEU A 332 0.62 -23.31 10.76
N ALA A 333 0.62 -22.84 9.52
CA ALA A 333 0.51 -23.69 8.35
C ALA A 333 1.80 -24.48 8.03
N ASP A 334 2.94 -24.11 8.60
CA ASP A 334 4.21 -24.80 8.43
C ASP A 334 4.41 -25.91 9.47
N LYS A 335 4.73 -27.12 8.99
CA LYS A 335 4.94 -28.30 9.84
C LYS A 335 6.38 -28.33 10.36
N GLU A 336 6.53 -28.69 11.63
CA GLU A 336 7.81 -28.77 12.32
C GLU A 336 7.98 -30.13 13.01
N ASP A 337 9.23 -30.52 13.27
CA ASP A 337 9.57 -31.84 13.81
C ASP A 337 9.74 -31.88 15.34
N TYR A 338 9.85 -30.72 16.01
CA TYR A 338 9.99 -30.64 17.47
C TYR A 338 8.63 -30.84 18.17
N LYS A 339 8.63 -31.32 19.41
CA LYS A 339 7.40 -31.66 20.15
C LYS A 339 6.95 -30.63 21.17
N ASP A 340 7.91 -29.88 21.68
CA ASP A 340 7.76 -28.83 22.67
C ASP A 340 8.93 -27.85 22.49
N PHE A 341 8.89 -26.70 23.16
CA PHE A 341 9.92 -25.68 22.98
C PHE A 341 11.27 -26.05 23.61
N THR A 342 11.35 -27.08 24.46
CA THR A 342 12.62 -27.54 25.04
C THR A 342 13.53 -28.23 24.03
N GLU A 343 12.97 -28.66 22.89
CA GLU A 343 13.70 -29.24 21.76
C GLU A 343 14.23 -28.18 20.76
N THR A 344 14.05 -26.89 21.08
CA THR A 344 14.44 -25.76 20.23
C THR A 344 15.52 -24.90 20.90
N GLU A 345 16.01 -23.88 20.20
CA GLU A 345 17.03 -22.94 20.72
C GLU A 345 16.42 -21.61 21.21
N ILE A 346 15.10 -21.44 21.14
CA ILE A 346 14.44 -20.21 21.61
C ILE A 346 14.42 -20.15 23.15
N PRO A 347 14.53 -18.96 23.76
CA PRO A 347 14.39 -18.81 25.20
C PRO A 347 12.97 -19.16 25.67
N LEU A 348 12.87 -19.99 26.71
CA LEU A 348 11.61 -20.28 27.38
C LEU A 348 11.23 -19.12 28.30
N ASP A 349 9.93 -18.82 28.37
CA ASP A 349 9.39 -17.84 29.29
C ASP A 349 9.33 -18.38 30.73
N ASP A 350 9.00 -17.52 31.69
CA ASP A 350 8.62 -17.95 33.04
C ASP A 350 7.10 -18.20 33.10
N VAL A 351 6.67 -19.01 34.08
CA VAL A 351 5.23 -19.14 34.39
C VAL A 351 4.70 -17.77 34.81
N SER A 352 3.63 -17.31 34.18
CA SER A 352 3.00 -16.03 34.51
C SER A 352 2.50 -16.03 35.97
N PRO A 353 2.60 -14.90 36.68
CA PRO A 353 2.00 -14.80 38.00
C PRO A 353 0.47 -14.94 37.89
N LEU A 354 -0.12 -15.76 38.75
CA LEU A 354 -1.57 -15.96 38.81
C LEU A 354 -2.13 -15.40 40.12
N LEU A 355 -3.28 -14.73 40.01
CA LEU A 355 -4.13 -14.38 41.13
C LEU A 355 -4.95 -15.60 41.56
N ASP A 356 -5.35 -15.64 42.83
CA ASP A 356 -6.17 -16.74 43.38
C ASP A 356 -7.50 -16.90 42.61
N LYS A 357 -8.04 -15.79 42.09
CA LYS A 357 -9.27 -15.76 41.29
C LYS A 357 -9.13 -16.28 39.85
N GLU A 358 -7.92 -16.67 39.44
CA GLU A 358 -7.64 -17.28 38.13
C GLU A 358 -7.45 -18.81 38.23
N ILE A 359 -7.40 -19.34 39.46
CA ILE A 359 -7.39 -20.78 39.71
C ILE A 359 -8.83 -21.28 39.55
N PRO A 360 -9.11 -22.27 38.67
CA PRO A 360 -10.47 -22.68 38.30
C PRO A 360 -11.42 -22.89 39.48
N GLU A 361 -10.99 -23.64 40.50
CA GLU A 361 -11.81 -23.97 41.68
C GLU A 361 -12.03 -22.79 42.64
N ASN A 362 -11.18 -21.75 42.55
CA ASN A 362 -11.23 -20.57 43.42
C ASN A 362 -11.87 -19.36 42.72
N THR A 363 -12.16 -19.48 41.42
CA THR A 363 -12.80 -18.42 40.66
C THR A 363 -14.15 -18.04 41.28
N THR A 364 -14.49 -16.75 41.17
CA THR A 364 -15.78 -16.23 41.64
C THR A 364 -16.35 -15.28 40.62
N GLU A 365 -17.67 -15.33 40.49
CA GLU A 365 -18.49 -14.44 39.66
C GLU A 365 -18.52 -13.05 40.33
N PRO A 366 -17.89 -12.01 39.74
CA PRO A 366 -17.75 -10.70 40.37
C PRO A 366 -19.05 -9.89 40.32
N GLN A 367 -19.91 -10.14 39.33
CA GLN A 367 -21.24 -9.57 39.16
C GLN A 367 -22.22 -10.65 38.73
N PRO A 368 -23.52 -10.55 39.10
CA PRO A 368 -24.52 -11.54 38.68
C PRO A 368 -24.64 -11.67 37.16
N GLU A 369 -24.65 -12.91 36.66
CA GLU A 369 -24.78 -13.25 35.26
C GLU A 369 -26.17 -13.82 34.90
N PRO A 370 -26.70 -13.54 33.69
CA PRO A 370 -26.09 -12.67 32.68
C PRO A 370 -26.14 -11.20 33.17
N TRP A 371 -25.14 -10.39 32.83
CA TRP A 371 -25.05 -9.00 33.31
C TRP A 371 -26.26 -8.15 32.89
N THR A 372 -26.98 -8.58 31.85
CA THR A 372 -28.31 -8.08 31.50
C THR A 372 -29.21 -9.23 31.10
N ASN A 373 -30.48 -9.18 31.51
CA ASN A 373 -31.44 -10.17 31.04
C ASN A 373 -31.64 -10.11 29.50
N PRO A 374 -31.74 -11.27 28.82
CA PRO A 374 -32.24 -11.37 27.45
C PRO A 374 -33.62 -10.73 27.29
N GLN A 375 -33.93 -10.25 26.08
CA GLN A 375 -35.29 -9.86 25.72
C GLN A 375 -36.27 -11.04 25.84
N GLU A 376 -37.54 -10.78 26.20
CA GLU A 376 -38.55 -11.81 26.52
C GLU A 376 -38.80 -12.85 25.40
N HIS A 377 -38.47 -12.51 24.15
CA HIS A 377 -38.70 -13.34 22.97
C HIS A 377 -37.42 -13.85 22.33
N TYR A 378 -36.28 -13.72 23.01
CA TYR A 378 -34.97 -14.12 22.51
C TYR A 378 -34.41 -15.22 23.41
N ASP A 379 -34.22 -16.40 22.83
CA ASP A 379 -33.57 -17.55 23.46
C ASP A 379 -32.31 -17.88 22.64
N TRP A 380 -31.12 -17.62 23.20
CA TRP A 380 -29.82 -17.77 22.50
C TRP A 380 -29.57 -19.17 21.91
N PHE A 381 -30.24 -20.19 22.44
CA PHE A 381 -30.13 -21.59 22.02
C PHE A 381 -31.23 -22.04 21.04
N ASP A 382 -32.16 -21.17 20.67
CA ASP A 382 -33.25 -21.47 19.73
C ASP A 382 -33.27 -20.45 18.57
N PRO A 383 -32.67 -20.78 17.41
CA PRO A 383 -32.63 -19.90 16.25
C PRO A 383 -34.00 -19.46 15.73
N SER A 384 -35.09 -20.17 16.07
CA SER A 384 -36.44 -19.75 15.69
C SER A 384 -36.90 -18.47 16.41
N THR A 385 -36.19 -18.07 17.46
CA THR A 385 -36.40 -16.82 18.20
C THR A 385 -35.59 -15.64 17.66
N PHE A 386 -34.65 -15.89 16.74
CA PHE A 386 -33.72 -14.88 16.27
C PHE A 386 -34.38 -13.86 15.35
N ALA A 387 -33.97 -12.60 15.52
CA ALA A 387 -34.51 -11.47 14.77
C ALA A 387 -34.25 -11.61 13.25
N PRO A 388 -35.14 -11.08 12.40
CA PRO A 388 -34.95 -11.11 10.95
C PRO A 388 -33.59 -10.54 10.50
N GLY A 389 -32.92 -11.25 9.60
CA GLY A 389 -31.63 -10.91 9.03
C GLY A 389 -30.42 -11.22 9.90
N SER A 390 -30.59 -11.82 11.07
CA SER A 390 -29.47 -12.43 11.78
C SER A 390 -29.10 -13.78 11.15
N PHE A 391 -27.86 -14.22 11.38
CA PHE A 391 -27.50 -15.60 11.12
C PHE A 391 -28.35 -16.53 12.01
N GLY A 392 -28.78 -17.67 11.50
CA GLY A 392 -29.74 -18.59 12.14
C GLY A 392 -31.22 -18.22 11.94
N SER A 393 -31.54 -17.00 11.50
CA SER A 393 -32.91 -16.62 11.17
C SER A 393 -33.29 -17.13 9.77
N SER A 394 -34.55 -17.55 9.60
CA SER A 394 -35.12 -17.89 8.27
C SER A 394 -35.86 -16.73 7.61
N ILE A 395 -35.79 -15.54 8.24
CA ILE A 395 -36.52 -14.35 7.81
C ILE A 395 -35.50 -13.29 7.43
N ASP A 396 -35.51 -12.87 6.17
CA ASP A 396 -34.68 -11.76 5.69
C ASP A 396 -34.93 -10.46 6.48
N PRO A 397 -33.91 -9.60 6.63
CA PRO A 397 -34.11 -8.32 7.30
C PRO A 397 -35.16 -7.49 6.55
N VAL A 398 -35.97 -6.75 7.30
CA VAL A 398 -36.85 -5.75 6.69
C VAL A 398 -35.98 -4.68 6.06
N SER A 399 -36.17 -4.42 4.77
CA SER A 399 -35.44 -3.36 4.06
C SER A 399 -35.61 -2.03 4.80
N GLU A 400 -34.49 -1.44 5.19
CA GLU A 400 -34.47 -0.18 5.93
C GLU A 400 -34.56 1.01 4.95
N PRO A 401 -35.26 2.09 5.33
CA PRO A 401 -35.35 3.26 4.47
C PRO A 401 -33.99 3.92 4.31
N GLU A 402 -33.57 4.16 3.07
CA GLU A 402 -32.37 4.93 2.75
C GLU A 402 -32.74 6.39 2.53
N PHE A 403 -31.97 7.33 3.10
CA PHE A 403 -32.32 8.76 3.09
C PHE A 403 -31.30 9.61 2.32
N THR A 404 -31.81 10.43 1.40
CA THR A 404 -31.06 11.47 0.68
C THR A 404 -31.59 12.85 1.07
N LEU A 405 -30.69 13.79 1.37
CA LEU A 405 -31.00 15.19 1.63
C LEU A 405 -30.55 16.03 0.44
N ASN A 406 -31.50 16.53 -0.33
CA ASN A 406 -31.25 17.31 -1.54
C ASN A 406 -31.45 18.80 -1.25
N TYR A 407 -30.36 19.57 -1.35
CA TYR A 407 -30.31 21.01 -1.12
C TYR A 407 -29.08 21.63 -1.80
N ASN A 408 -29.08 22.96 -1.99
CA ASN A 408 -27.93 23.67 -2.56
C ASN A 408 -26.75 23.68 -1.59
N ASP A 409 -25.52 23.50 -2.07
CA ASP A 409 -24.32 23.43 -1.21
C ASP A 409 -24.11 24.67 -0.33
N VAL A 410 -24.53 25.84 -0.83
CA VAL A 410 -24.61 27.08 -0.06
C VAL A 410 -26.06 27.35 0.32
N LEU A 411 -26.32 27.34 1.62
CA LEU A 411 -27.60 27.70 2.21
C LEU A 411 -27.66 29.21 2.41
N PRO A 412 -28.62 29.92 1.78
CA PRO A 412 -28.75 31.36 1.93
C PRO A 412 -29.06 31.74 3.37
N ASN A 413 -28.32 32.70 3.93
CA ASN A 413 -28.63 33.29 5.23
C ASN A 413 -29.51 34.54 5.16
N ASN A 414 -29.80 35.03 3.96
CA ASN A 414 -30.59 36.23 3.71
C ASN A 414 -32.00 35.93 3.16
N GLU A 415 -32.32 34.67 2.82
CA GLU A 415 -33.62 34.25 2.31
C GLU A 415 -33.98 32.82 2.72
N ALA A 416 -35.26 32.46 2.54
CA ALA A 416 -35.72 31.10 2.75
C ALA A 416 -35.45 30.23 1.51
N PHE A 417 -35.09 28.96 1.74
CA PHE A 417 -34.78 27.97 0.73
C PHE A 417 -35.50 26.65 1.03
N THR A 418 -35.36 25.65 0.16
CA THR A 418 -35.97 24.33 0.35
C THR A 418 -34.92 23.25 0.51
N ILE A 419 -35.22 22.28 1.38
CA ILE A 419 -34.51 21.00 1.48
C ILE A 419 -35.51 19.91 1.13
N GLU A 420 -35.19 19.09 0.13
CA GLU A 420 -35.96 17.88 -0.19
C GLU A 420 -35.35 16.68 0.53
N ILE A 421 -36.20 15.88 1.15
CA ILE A 421 -35.84 14.65 1.84
C ILE A 421 -36.45 13.52 1.06
N ILE A 422 -35.63 12.62 0.53
CA ILE A 422 -36.06 11.43 -0.20
C ILE A 422 -35.78 10.23 0.69
N ALA A 423 -36.77 9.35 0.82
CA ALA A 423 -36.64 8.06 1.49
C ALA A 423 -36.97 6.95 0.48
N GLU A 424 -36.02 6.05 0.24
CA GLU A 424 -36.16 4.91 -0.67
C GLU A 424 -36.26 3.60 0.11
N ASN A 425 -36.42 2.47 -0.57
CA ASN A 425 -36.53 1.14 0.03
C ASN A 425 -37.75 0.93 0.96
N LEU A 426 -38.84 1.69 0.73
CA LEU A 426 -40.09 1.52 1.45
C LEU A 426 -41.04 0.56 0.74
N ALA A 427 -41.91 -0.12 1.48
CA ALA A 427 -43.02 -0.84 0.87
C ALA A 427 -43.99 0.17 0.22
N PRO A 428 -44.61 -0.16 -0.94
CA PRO A 428 -45.57 0.72 -1.60
C PRO A 428 -46.69 1.18 -0.66
N GLY A 429 -46.86 2.50 -0.49
CA GLY A 429 -47.84 3.10 0.42
C GLY A 429 -47.47 3.08 1.91
N GLN A 430 -46.26 2.65 2.28
CA GLN A 430 -45.77 2.69 3.66
C GLN A 430 -45.62 4.14 4.12
N THR A 431 -46.09 4.44 5.33
CA THR A 431 -45.84 5.73 5.99
C THR A 431 -44.80 5.55 7.09
N ILE A 432 -43.71 6.29 7.00
CA ILE A 432 -42.70 6.41 8.06
C ILE A 432 -42.89 7.74 8.79
N SER A 433 -42.74 7.73 10.12
CA SER A 433 -43.15 8.85 10.98
C SER A 433 -42.09 9.25 12.00
N GLY A 434 -42.23 10.46 12.54
CA GLY A 434 -41.41 10.95 13.66
C GLY A 434 -40.10 11.62 13.24
N TYR A 435 -39.98 12.06 11.97
CA TYR A 435 -38.75 12.67 11.47
C TYR A 435 -38.71 14.16 11.76
N ASN A 436 -37.53 14.70 12.07
CA ASN A 436 -37.32 16.14 12.18
C ASN A 436 -35.97 16.55 11.58
N LEU A 437 -35.91 17.77 11.03
CA LEU A 437 -34.76 18.32 10.34
C LEU A 437 -34.20 19.51 11.13
N GLY A 438 -32.88 19.59 11.30
CA GLY A 438 -32.20 20.73 11.89
C GLY A 438 -30.94 21.10 11.11
N ILE A 439 -30.44 22.31 11.33
CA ILE A 439 -29.17 22.79 10.77
C ILE A 439 -28.36 23.40 11.90
N TYR A 440 -27.10 22.98 12.06
CA TYR A 440 -26.24 23.42 13.15
C TYR A 440 -24.82 23.74 12.70
N LEU A 441 -24.17 24.67 13.39
CA LEU A 441 -22.74 24.99 13.24
C LEU A 441 -21.90 24.04 14.10
N ASP A 442 -20.59 23.98 13.83
CA ASP A 442 -19.63 23.29 14.70
C ASP A 442 -19.78 23.73 16.17
N GLY A 443 -19.78 22.75 17.09
CA GLY A 443 -20.16 22.96 18.49
C GLY A 443 -21.67 22.80 18.78
N GLY A 444 -22.49 22.48 17.77
CA GLY A 444 -23.87 22.02 17.95
C GLY A 444 -24.95 23.11 18.03
N GLN A 445 -24.58 24.38 17.81
CA GLN A 445 -25.53 25.50 17.83
C GLN A 445 -26.53 25.40 16.68
N GLN A 446 -27.82 25.26 16.99
CA GLN A 446 -28.89 25.25 15.98
C GLN A 446 -29.11 26.63 15.38
N ILE A 447 -29.17 26.71 14.05
CA ILE A 447 -29.29 27.96 13.29
C ILE A 447 -30.47 27.99 12.32
N ALA A 448 -31.17 26.88 12.10
CA ALA A 448 -32.33 26.83 11.21
C ALA A 448 -33.66 27.07 11.93
N LYS A 449 -34.61 27.64 11.20
CA LYS A 449 -36.05 27.56 11.43
C LYS A 449 -36.63 26.84 10.23
N VAL A 450 -37.39 25.78 10.47
CA VAL A 450 -38.15 25.08 9.42
C VAL A 450 -39.60 25.54 9.49
N GLN A 451 -40.16 25.94 8.35
CA GLN A 451 -41.52 26.47 8.27
C GLN A 451 -42.54 25.39 8.67
N ASN A 452 -43.54 25.77 9.47
CA ASN A 452 -44.64 24.87 9.82
C ASN A 452 -45.56 24.65 8.60
N GLU A 453 -46.36 23.57 8.61
CA GLU A 453 -47.32 23.27 7.54
C GLU A 453 -48.39 24.36 7.32
N ASP A 454 -48.68 25.17 8.33
CA ASP A 454 -49.58 26.33 8.21
C ASP A 454 -48.92 27.59 7.60
N GLY A 455 -47.64 27.48 7.21
CA GLY A 455 -46.83 28.56 6.65
C GLY A 455 -46.19 29.49 7.69
N SER A 456 -46.43 29.27 8.99
CA SER A 456 -45.82 30.09 10.05
C SER A 456 -44.38 29.68 10.36
N TRP A 457 -43.55 30.64 10.76
CA TRP A 457 -42.18 30.39 11.18
C TRP A 457 -42.09 30.16 12.71
N PRO A 458 -41.30 29.17 13.18
CA PRO A 458 -40.99 29.00 14.59
C PRO A 458 -40.32 30.24 15.22
N ALA A 459 -40.57 30.47 16.51
CA ALA A 459 -40.00 31.61 17.23
C ALA A 459 -38.48 31.45 17.47
N GLN A 460 -38.01 30.22 17.70
CA GLN A 460 -36.63 29.89 18.04
C GLN A 460 -35.98 29.07 16.92
N TYR A 461 -34.65 29.12 16.82
CA TYR A 461 -33.88 28.20 15.99
C TYR A 461 -33.84 26.82 16.62
N GLY A 462 -33.88 25.77 15.81
CA GLY A 462 -33.94 24.40 16.28
C GLY A 462 -34.42 23.44 15.20
N TYR A 463 -34.60 22.19 15.60
CA TYR A 463 -35.18 21.19 14.73
C TYR A 463 -36.65 21.51 14.41
N SER A 464 -37.09 21.06 13.23
CA SER A 464 -38.49 21.13 12.81
C SER A 464 -39.42 20.40 13.79
N LYS A 465 -40.72 20.66 13.66
CA LYS A 465 -41.71 19.71 14.17
C LYS A 465 -41.54 18.37 13.47
N GLU A 466 -41.99 17.31 14.13
CA GLU A 466 -42.01 15.98 13.54
C GLU A 466 -42.91 15.96 12.30
N PHE A 467 -42.45 15.26 11.26
CA PHE A 467 -43.17 15.03 10.02
C PHE A 467 -43.08 13.55 9.62
N ASN A 468 -43.95 13.18 8.68
CA ASN A 468 -44.06 11.84 8.12
C ASN A 468 -43.74 11.89 6.62
N LEU A 469 -43.25 10.77 6.09
CA LEU A 469 -43.09 10.54 4.65
C LEU A 469 -43.94 9.33 4.26
N GLU A 470 -44.65 9.41 3.15
CA GLU A 470 -45.49 8.33 2.60
C GLU A 470 -44.95 7.90 1.25
N ALA A 471 -44.66 6.60 1.11
CA ALA A 471 -44.09 6.03 -0.10
C ALA A 471 -45.12 5.96 -1.23
N ASN A 472 -44.66 6.27 -2.45
CA ASN A 472 -45.41 6.07 -3.68
C ASN A 472 -45.49 4.56 -4.03
N SER A 473 -46.00 4.25 -5.24
CA SER A 473 -46.10 2.86 -5.72
C SER A 473 -44.76 2.17 -5.99
N GLU A 474 -43.68 2.94 -6.07
CA GLU A 474 -42.30 2.46 -6.32
C GLU A 474 -41.51 2.32 -5.01
N GLY A 475 -42.13 2.61 -3.85
CA GLY A 475 -41.43 2.54 -2.58
C GLY A 475 -40.57 3.77 -2.25
N ILE A 476 -40.83 4.90 -2.92
CA ILE A 476 -40.10 6.15 -2.73
C ILE A 476 -41.02 7.18 -2.09
N ALA A 477 -40.59 7.79 -0.98
CA ALA A 477 -41.27 8.90 -0.33
C ALA A 477 -40.42 10.18 -0.43
N SER A 478 -41.05 11.33 -0.70
CA SER A 478 -40.36 12.63 -0.69
C SER A 478 -41.10 13.65 0.17
N LYS A 479 -40.35 14.49 0.90
CA LYS A 479 -40.87 15.64 1.66
C LYS A 479 -39.99 16.85 1.43
N ILE A 480 -40.58 17.93 0.93
CA ILE A 480 -39.92 19.23 0.78
C ILE A 480 -40.21 20.07 2.02
N LEU A 481 -39.15 20.58 2.65
CA LEU A 481 -39.22 21.48 3.78
C LEU A 481 -38.69 22.85 3.40
N THR A 482 -39.42 23.91 3.74
CA THR A 482 -38.95 25.29 3.59
C THR A 482 -38.20 25.71 4.86
N VAL A 483 -36.99 26.22 4.68
CA VAL A 483 -36.04 26.49 5.76
C VAL A 483 -35.51 27.92 5.63
N GLN A 484 -35.26 28.58 6.75
CA GLN A 484 -34.48 29.81 6.83
C GLN A 484 -33.44 29.64 7.93
N VAL A 485 -32.22 30.14 7.72
CA VAL A 485 -31.17 30.11 8.75
C VAL A 485 -31.00 31.48 9.39
N ASN A 486 -30.28 31.55 10.50
CA ASN A 486 -29.96 32.81 11.17
C ASN A 486 -29.15 33.71 10.22
N GLU A 487 -29.61 34.95 10.02
CA GLU A 487 -28.97 35.94 9.15
C GLU A 487 -27.52 36.27 9.52
N ASN A 488 -27.14 36.03 10.78
CA ASN A 488 -25.78 36.26 11.28
C ASN A 488 -24.93 34.98 11.28
N ALA A 489 -25.47 33.84 10.86
CA ALA A 489 -24.69 32.61 10.70
C ALA A 489 -23.92 32.64 9.38
N SER A 490 -22.71 32.10 9.40
CA SER A 490 -21.81 31.99 8.26
C SER A 490 -20.83 30.83 8.49
N GLY A 491 -20.29 30.26 7.41
CA GLY A 491 -19.30 29.18 7.49
C GLY A 491 -19.92 27.80 7.48
N ASN A 492 -19.15 26.80 7.92
CA ASN A 492 -19.54 25.39 7.85
C ASN A 492 -20.72 25.09 8.78
N ALA A 493 -21.67 24.35 8.25
CA ALA A 493 -22.85 23.86 8.94
C ALA A 493 -23.11 22.40 8.57
N ASN A 494 -24.02 21.79 9.31
CA ASN A 494 -24.45 20.42 9.11
C ASN A 494 -25.98 20.39 9.05
N VAL A 495 -26.53 19.83 7.99
CA VAL A 495 -27.95 19.50 7.86
C VAL A 495 -28.17 18.11 8.42
N ARG A 496 -29.05 17.97 9.41
CA ARG A 496 -29.30 16.71 10.09
C ARG A 496 -30.76 16.32 10.07
N LEU A 497 -31.01 15.12 9.55
CA LEU A 497 -32.26 14.39 9.69
C LEU A 497 -32.19 13.48 10.91
N ARG A 498 -33.22 13.52 11.74
CA ARG A 498 -33.39 12.64 12.89
C ARG A 498 -34.74 11.95 12.87
N GLN A 499 -34.84 10.81 13.53
CA GLN A 499 -36.10 10.21 13.95
C GLN A 499 -36.21 10.33 15.47
N GLY A 500 -37.16 11.13 15.95
CA GLY A 500 -37.22 11.57 17.34
C GLY A 500 -35.94 12.30 17.74
N LYS A 501 -35.06 11.63 18.50
CA LYS A 501 -33.74 12.15 18.92
C LYS A 501 -32.55 11.47 18.24
N THR A 502 -32.77 10.35 17.54
CA THR A 502 -31.71 9.54 16.91
C THR A 502 -31.28 10.16 15.60
N ASN A 503 -29.97 10.27 15.37
CA ASN A 503 -29.42 10.73 14.09
C ASN A 503 -29.68 9.68 13.01
N ILE A 504 -30.23 10.08 11.87
CA ILE A 504 -30.49 9.20 10.72
C ILE A 504 -29.51 9.51 9.59
N LYS A 505 -29.37 10.80 9.25
CA LYS A 505 -28.45 11.27 8.23
C LYS A 505 -27.95 12.66 8.61
N THR A 506 -26.65 12.89 8.47
CA THR A 506 -26.05 14.21 8.55
C THR A 506 -25.26 14.45 7.28
N GLN A 507 -25.42 15.63 6.69
CA GLN A 507 -24.70 16.05 5.49
C GLN A 507 -24.20 17.48 5.71
N SER A 508 -22.98 17.76 5.27
CA SER A 508 -22.35 19.08 5.42
C SER A 508 -23.01 20.11 4.50
N ALA A 509 -22.95 21.39 4.89
CA ALA A 509 -23.44 22.52 4.11
C ALA A 509 -22.66 23.80 4.46
N LEU A 510 -22.67 24.79 3.59
CA LEU A 510 -22.04 26.08 3.85
C LEU A 510 -23.10 27.19 3.97
N ILE A 511 -22.98 28.08 4.96
CA ILE A 511 -23.90 29.22 5.12
C ILE A 511 -23.29 30.46 4.47
N GLY A 512 -23.99 31.07 3.49
CA GLY A 512 -23.50 32.26 2.78
C GLY A 512 -24.50 32.87 1.78
N GLU A 513 -24.09 33.91 1.03
CA GLU A 513 -24.91 34.47 -0.06
C GLU A 513 -24.87 33.56 -1.29
N VAL A 514 -26.04 33.17 -1.80
CA VAL A 514 -26.16 32.35 -3.01
C VAL A 514 -25.93 33.22 -4.23
N THR A 515 -24.78 33.07 -4.89
CA THR A 515 -24.60 33.52 -6.27
C THR A 515 -25.25 32.49 -7.19
N ASN A 516 -26.48 32.77 -7.63
CA ASN A 516 -27.19 31.97 -8.64
C ASN A 516 -26.48 32.08 -10.00
N GLU A 517 -25.44 31.28 -10.19
CA GLU A 517 -25.02 30.82 -11.51
C GLU A 517 -24.93 29.29 -11.44
N GLU A 518 -25.98 28.61 -11.91
CA GLU A 518 -25.80 27.24 -12.38
C GLU A 518 -25.02 27.31 -13.70
N PRO A 519 -23.87 26.61 -13.83
CA PRO A 519 -23.26 26.43 -15.13
C PRO A 519 -24.16 25.51 -15.96
N SER A 520 -24.67 26.00 -17.09
CA SER A 520 -25.40 25.15 -18.06
C SER A 520 -24.46 24.29 -18.93
N GLU A 521 -23.16 24.37 -18.69
CA GLU A 521 -22.09 23.69 -19.45
C GLU A 521 -20.96 23.31 -18.47
N PRO A 522 -20.25 22.18 -18.69
CA PRO A 522 -19.09 21.82 -17.89
C PRO A 522 -18.05 22.94 -17.87
N ILE A 523 -17.51 23.25 -16.70
CA ILE A 523 -16.36 24.15 -16.56
C ILE A 523 -15.07 23.38 -16.77
N SER A 524 -13.96 24.08 -17.05
CA SER A 524 -12.67 23.41 -17.15
C SER A 524 -12.21 22.93 -15.77
N ILE A 525 -11.40 21.87 -15.72
CA ILE A 525 -10.90 21.33 -14.44
C ILE A 525 -10.08 22.39 -13.69
N LYS A 526 -9.31 23.23 -14.41
CA LYS A 526 -8.64 24.37 -13.81
C LYS A 526 -9.60 25.33 -13.10
N GLN A 527 -10.72 25.67 -13.74
CA GLN A 527 -11.73 26.54 -13.12
C GLN A 527 -12.35 25.86 -11.88
N ALA A 528 -12.62 24.55 -11.94
CA ALA A 528 -13.11 23.80 -10.79
C ALA A 528 -12.11 23.83 -9.61
N ARG A 529 -10.81 23.75 -9.89
CA ARG A 529 -9.76 23.84 -8.87
C ARG A 529 -9.68 25.22 -8.20
N GLU A 530 -9.95 26.29 -8.94
CA GLU A 530 -9.94 27.67 -8.44
C GLU A 530 -11.17 28.01 -7.56
N LEU A 531 -12.21 27.17 -7.57
CA LEU A 531 -13.38 27.35 -6.71
C LEU A 531 -13.05 27.02 -5.26
N ALA A 532 -13.73 27.69 -4.33
CA ALA A 532 -13.73 27.29 -2.93
C ALA A 532 -14.24 25.85 -2.75
N ASP A 533 -13.97 25.24 -1.61
CA ASP A 533 -14.56 23.95 -1.25
C ASP A 533 -16.08 24.08 -1.07
N ASN A 534 -16.77 22.94 -1.17
CA ASN A 534 -18.22 22.80 -1.11
C ASN A 534 -18.95 23.54 -2.25
N ARG A 535 -18.43 23.45 -3.48
CA ARG A 535 -19.10 23.98 -4.68
C ARG A 535 -19.43 22.83 -5.64
N THR A 536 -20.70 22.69 -6.00
CA THR A 536 -21.10 21.79 -7.09
C THR A 536 -20.48 22.27 -8.39
N VAL A 537 -19.80 21.35 -9.06
CA VAL A 537 -19.20 21.54 -10.38
C VAL A 537 -19.64 20.40 -11.30
N GLU A 538 -19.67 20.70 -12.59
CA GLU A 538 -19.67 19.68 -13.63
C GLU A 538 -18.41 19.90 -14.47
N VAL A 539 -17.59 18.87 -14.59
CA VAL A 539 -16.34 18.89 -15.38
C VAL A 539 -16.34 17.76 -16.39
N GLU A 540 -15.62 17.92 -17.50
CA GLU A 540 -15.41 16.87 -18.49
C GLU A 540 -13.91 16.61 -18.66
N GLY A 541 -13.48 15.35 -18.61
CA GLY A 541 -12.08 14.97 -18.76
C GLY A 541 -11.89 13.50 -19.11
N VAL A 542 -10.63 13.06 -19.14
CA VAL A 542 -10.23 11.67 -19.41
C VAL A 542 -9.70 11.05 -18.12
N ILE A 543 -10.14 9.83 -17.81
CA ILE A 543 -9.65 9.07 -16.64
C ILE A 543 -8.20 8.63 -16.91
N THR A 544 -7.27 9.08 -16.08
CA THR A 544 -5.83 8.84 -16.27
C THR A 544 -5.27 7.73 -15.38
N THR A 545 -5.98 7.32 -14.34
CA THR A 545 -5.57 6.23 -13.43
C THR A 545 -6.64 5.17 -13.30
N LYS A 546 -6.23 3.92 -13.07
CA LYS A 546 -7.15 2.82 -12.82
C LYS A 546 -7.97 3.13 -11.55
N PRO A 547 -9.31 3.06 -11.59
CA PRO A 547 -10.13 3.29 -10.40
C PRO A 547 -9.71 2.40 -9.22
N GLY A 548 -9.53 3.03 -8.06
CA GLY A 548 -9.21 2.40 -6.78
C GLY A 548 -7.72 2.20 -6.46
N ILE A 549 -6.80 2.53 -7.36
CA ILE A 549 -5.35 2.37 -7.07
C ILE A 549 -4.81 3.35 -6.02
N PHE A 550 -5.55 4.42 -5.68
CA PHE A 550 -5.17 5.44 -4.68
C PHE A 550 -6.26 5.76 -3.65
N GLY A 551 -7.23 4.85 -3.43
CA GLY A 551 -8.27 5.00 -2.38
C GLY A 551 -9.71 4.91 -2.90
N GLY A 552 -10.58 4.22 -2.15
CA GLY A 552 -11.95 3.91 -2.58
C GLY A 552 -11.97 3.23 -3.96
N LYS A 553 -12.94 3.58 -4.82
CA LYS A 553 -12.85 3.34 -6.27
C LYS A 553 -12.53 4.65 -7.03
N GLY A 554 -11.88 5.60 -6.38
CA GLY A 554 -11.59 6.91 -6.96
C GLY A 554 -10.57 6.85 -8.10
N PHE A 555 -10.51 7.92 -8.91
CA PHE A 555 -9.58 8.04 -10.04
C PHE A 555 -9.20 9.49 -10.33
N TYR A 556 -8.06 9.71 -10.98
CA TYR A 556 -7.69 11.00 -11.52
C TYR A 556 -8.35 11.24 -12.88
N LEU A 557 -8.83 12.47 -13.07
CA LEU A 557 -9.47 12.98 -14.26
C LEU A 557 -8.68 14.18 -14.78
N GLN A 558 -8.34 14.21 -16.06
CA GLN A 558 -7.56 15.29 -16.66
C GLN A 558 -8.19 15.81 -17.96
N ASP A 559 -8.20 17.14 -18.12
CA ASP A 559 -8.57 17.85 -19.36
C ASP A 559 -7.35 18.61 -19.93
N GLU A 560 -7.54 19.43 -20.96
CA GLU A 560 -6.45 20.23 -21.54
C GLU A 560 -5.91 21.33 -20.59
N THR A 561 -6.55 21.55 -19.44
CA THR A 561 -6.31 22.71 -18.56
C THR A 561 -5.74 22.35 -17.18
N ALA A 562 -6.11 21.21 -16.60
CA ALA A 562 -5.59 20.68 -15.33
C ALA A 562 -6.08 19.24 -15.07
N GLY A 563 -5.58 18.64 -13.97
CA GLY A 563 -6.08 17.39 -13.42
C GLY A 563 -6.74 17.54 -12.05
N ILE A 564 -7.63 16.61 -11.71
CA ILE A 564 -8.35 16.58 -10.43
C ILE A 564 -8.64 15.14 -10.01
N TYR A 565 -8.60 14.88 -8.71
CA TYR A 565 -9.01 13.58 -8.18
C TYR A 565 -10.53 13.53 -8.03
N VAL A 566 -11.14 12.39 -8.38
CA VAL A 566 -12.58 12.14 -8.22
C VAL A 566 -12.76 11.00 -7.23
N PHE A 567 -13.26 11.32 -6.04
CA PHE A 567 -13.52 10.36 -4.97
C PHE A 567 -14.91 9.73 -5.12
N GLN A 568 -14.95 8.44 -5.45
CA GLN A 568 -16.18 7.71 -5.80
C GLN A 568 -16.02 6.19 -5.56
N HIS A 569 -17.11 5.42 -5.58
CA HIS A 569 -17.13 4.00 -5.18
C HIS A 569 -17.73 3.02 -6.22
N ALA A 570 -18.08 3.48 -7.43
CA ALA A 570 -18.63 2.62 -8.48
C ALA A 570 -17.54 1.94 -9.32
N ASP A 571 -17.78 0.67 -9.69
CA ASP A 571 -16.86 -0.19 -10.46
C ASP A 571 -17.08 -0.14 -11.99
N ALA A 572 -17.62 0.95 -12.52
CA ALA A 572 -18.07 1.04 -13.91
C ALA A 572 -17.11 1.73 -14.89
N PHE A 573 -15.90 2.12 -14.46
CA PHE A 573 -15.02 3.01 -15.21
C PHE A 573 -13.63 2.41 -15.46
N GLU A 574 -13.00 2.84 -16.55
CA GLU A 574 -11.68 2.39 -16.97
C GLU A 574 -10.79 3.56 -17.40
N VAL A 575 -9.47 3.34 -17.36
CA VAL A 575 -8.48 4.28 -17.91
C VAL A 575 -8.80 4.59 -19.39
N GLY A 576 -8.73 5.86 -19.76
CA GLY A 576 -9.06 6.36 -21.10
C GLY A 576 -10.54 6.60 -21.36
N ASP A 577 -11.45 6.31 -20.41
CA ASP A 577 -12.82 6.80 -20.49
C ASP A 577 -12.85 8.32 -20.45
N LYS A 578 -13.57 8.92 -21.39
CA LYS A 578 -13.91 10.33 -21.36
C LYS A 578 -15.25 10.47 -20.64
N VAL A 579 -15.26 11.18 -19.52
CA VAL A 579 -16.42 11.27 -18.64
C VAL A 579 -16.80 12.70 -18.33
N LYS A 580 -18.10 12.93 -18.10
CA LYS A 580 -18.62 14.11 -17.41
C LYS A 580 -18.90 13.73 -15.96
N VAL A 581 -18.32 14.49 -15.04
CA VAL A 581 -18.47 14.26 -13.60
C VAL A 581 -19.18 15.45 -12.99
N LYS A 582 -20.31 15.19 -12.33
CA LYS A 582 -20.99 16.17 -11.49
C LYS A 582 -20.81 15.80 -10.02
N GLY A 583 -20.26 16.71 -9.24
CA GLY A 583 -19.99 16.50 -7.82
C GLY A 583 -19.56 17.79 -7.14
N THR A 584 -19.04 17.69 -5.92
CA THR A 584 -18.72 18.82 -5.06
C THR A 584 -17.20 18.97 -4.93
N THR A 585 -16.67 20.18 -5.14
CA THR A 585 -15.26 20.46 -4.87
C THR A 585 -14.95 20.34 -3.39
N THR A 586 -13.84 19.72 -3.03
CA THR A 586 -13.31 19.72 -1.66
C THR A 586 -11.79 19.72 -1.70
N THR A 587 -11.16 20.00 -0.56
CA THR A 587 -9.72 19.90 -0.37
C THR A 587 -9.44 18.90 0.74
N PHE A 588 -8.86 17.76 0.40
CA PHE A 588 -8.51 16.71 1.34
C PHE A 588 -6.99 16.49 1.31
N GLN A 589 -6.36 16.53 2.49
CA GLN A 589 -4.90 16.39 2.62
C GLN A 589 -4.11 17.33 1.68
N GLY A 590 -4.59 18.56 1.50
CA GLY A 590 -3.98 19.55 0.58
C GLY A 590 -4.35 19.38 -0.89
N MET A 591 -4.94 18.24 -1.28
CA MET A 591 -5.32 17.94 -2.66
C MET A 591 -6.71 18.46 -2.98
N LYS A 592 -6.83 19.15 -4.12
CA LYS A 592 -8.12 19.53 -4.67
C LYS A 592 -8.79 18.34 -5.37
N GLU A 593 -10.01 18.01 -4.96
CA GLU A 593 -10.75 16.84 -5.45
C GLU A 593 -12.24 17.14 -5.66
N ILE A 594 -12.93 16.22 -6.32
CA ILE A 594 -14.40 16.17 -6.45
C ILE A 594 -14.91 14.99 -5.62
N THR A 595 -15.81 15.26 -4.69
CA THR A 595 -16.51 14.29 -3.85
C THR A 595 -18.02 14.40 -4.03
N ASP A 596 -18.81 13.69 -3.21
CA ASP A 596 -20.29 13.70 -3.22
C ASP A 596 -20.84 13.58 -4.65
N VAL A 597 -20.28 12.64 -5.41
CA VAL A 597 -20.52 12.53 -6.85
C VAL A 597 -21.99 12.22 -7.10
N GLN A 598 -22.67 13.17 -7.75
CA GLN A 598 -24.09 13.10 -8.11
C GLN A 598 -24.32 12.27 -9.37
N GLY A 599 -23.31 12.19 -10.24
CA GLY A 599 -23.35 11.36 -11.44
C GLY A 599 -22.06 11.43 -12.25
N ILE A 600 -21.75 10.32 -12.91
CA ILE A 600 -20.65 10.19 -13.88
C ILE A 600 -21.26 9.65 -15.17
N GLU A 601 -21.18 10.41 -16.25
CA GLU A 601 -21.61 10.00 -17.59
C GLU A 601 -20.39 9.69 -18.46
N VAL A 602 -20.28 8.46 -18.95
CA VAL A 602 -19.26 8.10 -19.96
C VAL A 602 -19.70 8.63 -21.31
N VAL A 603 -19.01 9.65 -21.81
CA VAL A 603 -19.31 10.32 -23.08
C VAL A 603 -18.45 9.80 -24.25
N GLY A 604 -17.45 8.97 -23.97
CA GLY A 604 -16.65 8.28 -24.99
C GLY A 604 -15.35 7.68 -24.44
N LYS A 605 -14.41 7.37 -25.34
CA LYS A 605 -13.01 7.01 -25.03
C LYS A 605 -12.09 8.05 -25.66
N SER A 606 -10.94 8.30 -25.03
CA SER A 606 -9.88 9.19 -25.53
C SER A 606 -8.50 8.55 -25.33
N GLU A 607 -7.52 8.97 -26.12
CA GLU A 607 -6.12 8.73 -25.77
C GLU A 607 -5.77 9.49 -24.47
N LEU A 608 -4.82 8.95 -23.71
CA LEU A 608 -4.34 9.57 -22.48
C LEU A 608 -3.54 10.85 -22.80
N PRO A 609 -3.63 11.88 -21.95
CA PRO A 609 -2.71 13.01 -22.00
C PRO A 609 -1.25 12.53 -21.94
N SER A 610 -0.37 13.14 -22.73
CA SER A 610 1.07 12.87 -22.63
C SER A 610 1.64 13.41 -21.32
N PHE A 611 2.55 12.67 -20.70
CA PHE A 611 3.28 13.15 -19.53
C PHE A 611 3.99 14.49 -19.83
N GLN A 612 3.75 15.49 -19.00
CA GLN A 612 4.43 16.78 -19.10
C GLN A 612 5.78 16.74 -18.36
N ASN A 613 6.86 17.12 -19.04
CA ASN A 613 8.18 17.22 -18.39
C ASN A 613 8.21 18.43 -17.45
N ILE A 614 8.41 18.19 -16.16
CA ILE A 614 8.46 19.22 -15.12
C ILE A 614 9.75 19.09 -14.29
N GLN A 615 10.14 20.18 -13.61
CA GLN A 615 11.27 20.17 -12.67
C GLN A 615 10.83 20.01 -11.20
N GLN A 616 9.59 20.40 -10.89
CA GLN A 616 9.02 20.35 -9.55
C GLN A 616 7.51 20.10 -9.61
N ILE A 617 6.98 19.43 -8.58
CA ILE A 617 5.54 19.31 -8.33
C ILE A 617 5.10 20.47 -7.44
N ASP A 618 4.06 21.17 -7.86
CA ASP A 618 3.47 22.29 -7.13
C ASP A 618 1.96 22.39 -7.39
N GLU A 619 1.32 23.42 -6.84
CA GLU A 619 -0.12 23.68 -6.95
C GLU A 619 -0.65 23.72 -8.40
N THR A 620 0.22 24.01 -9.37
CA THR A 620 -0.15 24.22 -10.77
C THR A 620 -0.28 22.92 -11.56
N ASN A 621 0.34 21.82 -11.12
CA ASN A 621 0.40 20.55 -11.83
C ASN A 621 -0.14 19.33 -11.04
N GLN A 622 -0.79 19.57 -9.89
CA GLN A 622 -1.48 18.50 -9.17
C GLN A 622 -2.61 17.89 -10.02
N GLY A 623 -2.74 16.57 -9.94
CA GLY A 623 -3.71 15.75 -10.67
C GLY A 623 -3.34 15.49 -12.13
N GLU A 624 -2.25 16.07 -12.64
CA GLU A 624 -1.82 15.91 -14.03
C GLU A 624 -0.81 14.77 -14.18
N LEU A 625 -0.82 14.13 -15.36
CA LEU A 625 0.25 13.23 -15.78
C LEU A 625 1.53 14.01 -16.07
N VAL A 626 2.56 13.76 -15.26
CA VAL A 626 3.85 14.46 -15.31
C VAL A 626 5.03 13.49 -15.33
N ARG A 627 6.17 13.97 -15.80
CA ARG A 627 7.44 13.24 -15.87
C ARG A 627 8.57 14.09 -15.32
N MET A 628 9.44 13.46 -14.55
CA MET A 628 10.60 14.07 -13.92
C MET A 628 11.82 13.18 -14.08
N GLU A 629 13.00 13.79 -14.10
CA GLU A 629 14.29 13.10 -14.05
C GLU A 629 15.01 13.48 -12.76
N GLY A 630 15.76 12.54 -12.18
CA GLY A 630 16.58 12.80 -11.01
C GLY A 630 17.27 11.55 -10.47
N VAL A 631 17.99 11.74 -9.37
CA VAL A 631 18.74 10.69 -8.67
C VAL A 631 17.90 10.13 -7.53
N ILE A 632 17.84 8.80 -7.39
CA ILE A 632 17.14 8.12 -6.32
C ILE A 632 17.88 8.30 -4.99
N GLU A 633 17.17 8.70 -3.94
CA GLU A 633 17.63 8.80 -2.56
C GLU A 633 16.57 8.28 -1.58
N ASN A 634 16.96 7.94 -0.35
CA ASN A 634 16.06 7.62 0.77
C ASN A 634 14.98 6.59 0.42
N ILE A 635 15.36 5.45 -0.13
CA ILE A 635 14.43 4.36 -0.43
C ILE A 635 13.89 3.80 0.89
N GLN A 636 12.57 3.81 1.07
CA GLN A 636 11.89 3.34 2.27
C GLN A 636 10.66 2.51 1.90
N SER A 637 10.51 1.36 2.54
CA SER A 637 9.29 0.56 2.46
C SER A 637 8.37 0.90 3.63
N TYR A 638 7.08 1.01 3.34
CA TYR A 638 6.00 1.10 4.30
C TYR A 638 5.03 -0.06 4.04
N TRP A 639 4.05 -0.25 4.92
CA TRP A 639 3.12 -1.37 4.83
C TRP A 639 2.20 -1.30 3.60
N ASN A 640 1.81 -0.10 3.15
CA ASN A 640 0.89 0.08 2.01
C ASN A 640 1.51 0.68 0.74
N ALA A 641 2.81 0.96 0.78
CA ALA A 641 3.53 1.64 -0.28
C ALA A 641 5.03 1.51 -0.04
N PHE A 642 5.81 1.79 -1.05
CA PHE A 642 7.18 2.23 -0.81
C PHE A 642 7.37 3.62 -1.40
N GLU A 643 8.35 4.33 -0.85
CA GLU A 643 8.66 5.69 -1.26
C GLU A 643 10.17 5.84 -1.46
N PHE A 644 10.53 6.79 -2.29
CA PHE A 644 11.90 7.25 -2.43
C PHE A 644 11.89 8.73 -2.78
N ASP A 645 12.97 9.42 -2.51
CA ASP A 645 13.17 10.80 -2.90
C ASP A 645 13.84 10.85 -4.28
N LEU A 646 13.35 11.70 -5.17
CA LEU A 646 13.97 11.99 -6.46
C LEU A 646 14.64 13.37 -6.38
N ARG A 647 15.97 13.40 -6.39
CA ARG A 647 16.76 14.64 -6.36
C ARG A 647 17.06 15.13 -7.78
N ASN A 648 16.69 16.38 -8.06
CA ASN A 648 17.10 17.10 -9.26
C ASN A 648 17.70 18.46 -8.86
N GLY A 649 19.03 18.55 -8.88
CA GLY A 649 19.77 19.70 -8.36
C GLY A 649 19.48 19.94 -6.87
N ASP A 650 19.01 21.15 -6.53
CA ASP A 650 18.65 21.53 -5.16
C ASP A 650 17.24 21.07 -4.76
N GLN A 651 16.44 20.52 -5.69
CA GLN A 651 15.06 20.11 -5.46
C GLN A 651 14.97 18.62 -5.14
N VAL A 652 14.05 18.28 -4.23
CA VAL A 652 13.74 16.90 -3.84
C VAL A 652 12.24 16.72 -3.95
N THR A 653 11.82 15.70 -4.68
CA THR A 653 10.41 15.33 -4.80
C THR A 653 10.21 13.95 -4.22
N ARG A 654 9.22 13.79 -3.34
CA ARG A 654 8.82 12.49 -2.80
C ARG A 654 8.12 11.69 -3.91
N ILE A 655 8.59 10.49 -4.19
CA ILE A 655 7.94 9.54 -5.08
C ILE A 655 7.26 8.49 -4.21
N ARG A 656 5.98 8.23 -4.45
CA ARG A 656 5.20 7.21 -3.73
C ARG A 656 4.67 6.18 -4.72
N VAL A 657 4.91 4.92 -4.39
CA VAL A 657 4.41 3.76 -5.13
C VAL A 657 3.46 3.00 -4.22
N ASP A 658 2.17 3.10 -4.49
CA ASP A 658 1.13 2.42 -3.70
C ASP A 658 1.10 0.93 -4.01
N GLN A 659 0.90 0.06 -3.01
CA GLN A 659 0.87 -1.39 -3.21
C GLN A 659 -0.18 -1.84 -4.23
N ARG A 660 -1.29 -1.11 -4.35
CA ARG A 660 -2.39 -1.40 -5.29
C ARG A 660 -2.02 -1.19 -6.77
N THR A 661 -0.84 -0.63 -7.04
CA THR A 661 -0.28 -0.53 -8.40
C THR A 661 0.27 -1.86 -8.92
N ASN A 662 0.41 -2.86 -8.05
CA ASN A 662 1.14 -4.12 -8.30
C ASN A 662 2.63 -3.92 -8.63
N PHE A 663 3.19 -2.72 -8.45
CA PHE A 663 4.62 -2.51 -8.51
C PHE A 663 5.19 -2.70 -7.10
N LEU A 664 5.84 -3.84 -6.87
CA LEU A 664 6.27 -4.26 -5.53
C LEU A 664 7.65 -3.70 -5.16
N PHE A 665 7.90 -3.50 -3.87
CA PHE A 665 9.18 -3.00 -3.35
C PHE A 665 10.37 -3.88 -3.75
N GLU A 666 10.21 -5.20 -3.70
CA GLU A 666 11.25 -6.15 -4.12
C GLU A 666 11.53 -6.06 -5.63
N GLU A 667 10.48 -5.86 -6.45
CA GLU A 667 10.65 -5.63 -7.89
C GLU A 667 11.43 -4.35 -8.16
N PHE A 668 11.12 -3.26 -7.44
CA PHE A 668 11.84 -2.00 -7.56
C PHE A 668 13.30 -2.14 -7.15
N THR A 669 13.58 -2.66 -5.95
CA THR A 669 14.96 -2.77 -5.41
C THR A 669 15.83 -3.80 -6.14
N ASN A 670 15.23 -4.77 -6.85
CA ASN A 670 15.96 -5.65 -7.77
C ASN A 670 16.45 -4.94 -9.04
N ASN A 671 15.82 -3.83 -9.41
CA ASN A 671 16.13 -3.09 -10.63
C ASN A 671 16.80 -1.75 -10.37
N PHE A 672 16.58 -1.13 -9.22
CA PHE A 672 17.03 0.23 -8.89
C PHE A 672 17.72 0.31 -7.53
N GLU A 673 18.73 1.17 -7.41
CA GLU A 673 19.47 1.44 -6.16
C GLU A 673 19.65 2.95 -5.91
N GLU A 674 19.90 3.34 -4.66
CA GLU A 674 20.19 4.74 -4.32
C GLU A 674 21.42 5.24 -5.08
N GLY A 675 21.35 6.47 -5.60
CA GLY A 675 22.36 7.05 -6.46
C GLY A 675 22.17 6.80 -7.95
N GLU A 676 21.20 5.97 -8.36
CA GLU A 676 20.85 5.80 -9.77
C GLU A 676 20.02 6.99 -10.31
N GLU A 677 20.34 7.41 -11.53
CA GLU A 677 19.56 8.41 -12.26
C GLU A 677 18.42 7.74 -13.04
N VAL A 678 17.20 8.21 -12.79
CA VAL A 678 15.98 7.64 -13.38
C VAL A 678 15.08 8.74 -13.93
N THR A 679 14.25 8.34 -14.89
CA THR A 679 13.04 9.07 -15.27
C THR A 679 11.85 8.45 -14.53
N VAL A 680 11.08 9.26 -13.83
CA VAL A 680 9.84 8.84 -13.14
C VAL A 680 8.66 9.56 -13.78
N SER A 681 7.67 8.80 -14.23
CA SER A 681 6.38 9.29 -14.70
C SER A 681 5.28 8.99 -13.68
N GLY A 682 4.19 9.73 -13.68
CA GLY A 682 3.10 9.50 -12.73
C GLY A 682 2.11 10.64 -12.67
N VAL A 683 1.32 10.68 -11.61
CA VAL A 683 0.37 11.78 -11.34
C VAL A 683 0.92 12.70 -10.27
N GLY A 684 1.03 14.00 -10.57
CA GLY A 684 1.43 15.01 -9.59
C GLY A 684 0.41 15.10 -8.46
N SER A 685 0.85 15.14 -7.21
CA SER A 685 -0.03 15.03 -6.05
C SER A 685 0.50 15.80 -4.83
N ILE A 686 -0.30 15.86 -3.78
CA ILE A 686 0.06 16.42 -2.47
C ILE A 686 -0.62 15.58 -1.39
N PHE A 687 0.08 15.38 -0.27
CA PHE A 687 -0.48 14.76 0.93
C PHE A 687 -0.04 15.53 2.17
N GLY A 688 -1.01 16.10 2.88
CA GLY A 688 -0.76 17.11 3.90
C GLY A 688 -0.12 18.34 3.28
N ASP A 689 1.14 18.59 3.65
CA ASP A 689 1.95 19.70 3.13
C ASP A 689 3.06 19.22 2.15
N THR A 690 3.10 17.93 1.82
CA THR A 690 4.18 17.31 1.02
C THR A 690 3.72 17.08 -0.42
N TYR A 691 4.32 17.80 -1.37
CA TYR A 691 4.17 17.50 -2.79
C TYR A 691 4.88 16.19 -3.14
N GLN A 692 4.20 15.35 -3.92
CA GLN A 692 4.69 14.03 -4.27
C GLN A 692 4.25 13.60 -5.68
N LEU A 693 4.99 12.66 -6.27
CA LEU A 693 4.62 11.99 -7.52
C LEU A 693 4.07 10.61 -7.21
N LEU A 694 2.85 10.31 -7.66
CA LEU A 694 2.27 8.98 -7.54
C LEU A 694 2.57 8.15 -8.79
N VAL A 695 3.32 7.07 -8.61
CA VAL A 695 3.61 6.09 -9.68
C VAL A 695 2.38 5.23 -9.90
N THR A 696 2.03 4.96 -11.17
CA THR A 696 0.80 4.23 -11.51
C THR A 696 1.07 2.77 -11.92
N GLN A 697 2.29 2.46 -12.33
CA GLN A 697 2.74 1.14 -12.80
C GLN A 697 4.28 1.06 -12.81
N ALA A 698 4.84 -0.15 -12.87
CA ALA A 698 6.30 -0.37 -12.86
C ALA A 698 7.04 0.35 -14.00
N ASP A 699 6.47 0.34 -15.21
CA ASP A 699 7.06 0.98 -16.41
C ASP A 699 7.18 2.51 -16.31
N ASP A 700 6.57 3.14 -15.30
CA ASP A 700 6.68 4.58 -15.08
C ASP A 700 8.05 4.97 -14.49
N VAL A 701 8.79 4.04 -13.88
CA VAL A 701 10.17 4.24 -13.44
C VAL A 701 11.11 3.58 -14.44
N GLN A 702 11.97 4.38 -15.06
CA GLN A 702 12.90 3.90 -16.07
C GLN A 702 14.30 4.41 -15.76
N LYS A 703 15.31 3.54 -15.88
CA LYS A 703 16.70 3.99 -15.87
C LYS A 703 16.87 5.01 -16.97
N THR A 704 17.47 6.14 -16.64
CA THR A 704 17.84 7.11 -17.66
C THR A 704 18.89 6.42 -18.53
N ILE A 705 18.55 6.15 -19.80
CA ILE A 705 19.50 5.62 -20.76
C ILE A 705 20.45 6.78 -21.05
N SER A 706 21.58 6.80 -20.34
CA SER A 706 22.64 7.72 -20.67
C SER A 706 23.52 7.10 -21.75
N ASN A 707 23.66 7.81 -22.87
CA ASN A 707 24.45 7.36 -23.99
C ASN A 707 25.89 7.84 -23.81
N PRO A 708 26.88 6.95 -23.68
CA PRO A 708 28.26 7.39 -23.51
C PRO A 708 28.72 8.23 -24.72
N PRO A 709 29.60 9.22 -24.53
CA PRO A 709 30.10 10.05 -25.61
C PRO A 709 30.69 9.21 -26.74
N ILE A 710 30.37 9.52 -27.99
CA ILE A 710 30.87 8.80 -29.16
C ILE A 710 32.06 9.56 -29.73
N ILE A 711 33.24 8.93 -29.68
CA ILE A 711 34.46 9.45 -30.34
C ILE A 711 34.44 9.03 -31.81
N GLY A 712 34.33 10.01 -32.70
CA GLY A 712 34.37 9.85 -34.15
C GLY A 712 35.73 9.35 -34.67
N ASP A 713 35.75 8.87 -35.90
CA ASP A 713 36.99 8.43 -36.56
C ASP A 713 37.87 9.62 -36.96
N LEU A 714 39.19 9.44 -36.87
CA LEU A 714 40.20 10.39 -37.38
C LEU A 714 40.50 10.12 -38.87
N ILE A 715 39.48 10.17 -39.72
CA ILE A 715 39.58 9.73 -41.13
C ILE A 715 40.68 10.50 -41.89
N ASP A 716 40.89 11.78 -41.57
CA ASP A 716 41.84 12.65 -42.26
C ASP A 716 43.15 12.88 -41.48
N PHE A 717 43.39 12.17 -40.36
CA PHE A 717 44.59 12.37 -39.54
C PHE A 717 45.22 11.06 -39.06
N THR A 718 45.74 10.28 -40.01
CA THR A 718 46.49 9.03 -39.75
C THR A 718 48.01 9.21 -39.85
N SER A 719 48.46 10.36 -40.35
CA SER A 719 49.87 10.72 -40.45
C SER A 719 50.05 12.24 -40.46
N PHE A 720 51.20 12.72 -40.01
CA PHE A 720 51.53 14.15 -40.04
C PHE A 720 53.01 14.39 -40.32
N LEU A 721 53.35 15.54 -40.88
CA LEU A 721 54.73 15.93 -41.14
C LEU A 721 55.34 16.56 -39.89
N ILE A 722 56.48 16.06 -39.44
CA ILE A 722 57.13 16.54 -38.20
C ILE A 722 57.59 18.01 -38.29
N THR A 723 57.57 18.62 -39.47
CA THR A 723 57.96 20.00 -39.72
C THR A 723 56.80 20.98 -39.68
N GLU A 724 55.55 20.51 -39.61
CA GLU A 724 54.38 21.36 -39.66
C GLU A 724 53.73 21.54 -38.27
N THR A 725 52.89 22.57 -38.15
CA THR A 725 52.03 22.79 -36.98
C THR A 725 50.63 22.26 -37.26
N TYR A 726 50.07 21.48 -36.33
CA TYR A 726 48.71 20.96 -36.42
C TYR A 726 47.85 21.42 -35.25
N GLN A 727 46.61 21.82 -35.57
CA GLN A 727 45.54 22.09 -34.62
C GLN A 727 44.29 21.41 -35.15
N ILE A 728 44.01 20.20 -34.65
CA ILE A 728 42.97 19.34 -35.20
C ILE A 728 41.92 19.09 -34.13
N PRO A 729 40.68 19.55 -34.34
CA PRO A 729 39.58 19.24 -33.44
C PRO A 729 39.27 17.75 -33.54
N VAL A 730 39.01 17.12 -32.39
CA VAL A 730 38.50 15.76 -32.35
C VAL A 730 36.96 15.81 -32.37
N SER A 731 36.35 14.90 -33.13
CA SER A 731 34.89 14.81 -33.18
C SER A 731 34.42 13.94 -32.03
N VAL A 732 33.84 14.55 -31.01
CA VAL A 732 33.14 13.85 -29.93
C VAL A 732 31.69 14.29 -29.98
N ASN A 733 30.77 13.32 -30.10
CA ASN A 733 29.34 13.57 -30.07
C ASN A 733 28.75 12.92 -28.85
N ASP A 734 28.05 13.70 -28.05
CA ASP A 734 27.24 13.19 -26.96
C ASP A 734 25.77 13.32 -27.37
N GLU A 735 25.02 12.21 -27.31
CA GLU A 735 23.59 12.22 -27.69
C GLU A 735 22.71 12.91 -26.63
N ASP A 736 23.16 12.92 -25.38
CA ASP A 736 22.47 13.51 -24.24
C ASP A 736 22.80 15.01 -24.09
N GLY A 737 23.91 15.45 -24.71
CA GLY A 737 24.29 16.86 -24.84
C GLY A 737 25.03 17.43 -23.63
N ASP A 738 25.50 16.57 -22.74
CA ASP A 738 26.12 16.86 -21.45
C ASP A 738 27.62 16.49 -21.41
N LEU A 739 28.31 16.62 -22.54
CA LEU A 739 29.75 16.38 -22.64
C LEU A 739 30.53 17.28 -21.66
N GLN A 740 31.21 16.66 -20.69
CA GLN A 740 31.96 17.35 -19.63
C GLN A 740 33.42 17.60 -20.02
N GLU A 741 34.11 16.60 -20.57
CA GLU A 741 35.56 16.63 -20.76
C GLU A 741 36.03 15.77 -21.94
N VAL A 742 37.03 16.26 -22.68
CA VAL A 742 37.76 15.51 -23.71
C VAL A 742 39.27 15.64 -23.51
N ILE A 743 39.90 14.52 -23.12
CA ILE A 743 41.35 14.40 -22.91
C ILE A 743 41.97 13.64 -24.08
N ILE A 744 43.08 14.16 -24.58
CA ILE A 744 43.85 13.58 -25.68
C ILE A 744 45.27 13.34 -25.19
N GLU A 745 45.74 12.10 -25.27
CA GLU A 745 47.11 11.71 -24.92
C GLU A 745 47.86 11.25 -26.17
N LEU A 746 49.01 11.87 -26.46
CA LEU A 746 49.91 11.47 -27.54
C LEU A 746 51.34 11.30 -27.00
N ASP A 747 51.82 10.06 -26.94
CA ASP A 747 53.15 9.70 -26.39
C ASP A 747 53.41 10.28 -24.98
N GLY A 748 52.40 10.21 -24.11
CA GLY A 748 52.46 10.74 -22.74
C GLY A 748 52.27 12.26 -22.62
N LYS A 749 52.00 12.97 -23.72
CA LYS A 749 51.58 14.37 -23.71
C LYS A 749 50.07 14.47 -23.68
N GLU A 750 49.54 15.07 -22.62
CA GLU A 750 48.12 15.38 -22.46
C GLU A 750 47.75 16.72 -23.13
N MET A 751 46.60 16.75 -23.79
CA MET A 751 46.02 17.90 -24.49
C MET A 751 44.50 17.86 -24.30
N ASN A 752 43.85 19.03 -24.30
CA ASN A 752 42.39 19.12 -24.13
C ASN A 752 41.75 19.59 -25.44
N ASP A 753 40.59 19.00 -25.77
CA ASP A 753 39.68 19.34 -26.88
C ASP A 753 40.24 19.23 -28.32
N MET A 754 41.53 19.47 -28.53
CA MET A 754 42.16 19.48 -29.85
C MET A 754 43.57 18.90 -29.80
N ILE A 755 43.96 18.18 -30.86
CA ILE A 755 45.33 17.74 -31.07
C ILE A 755 46.18 18.96 -31.43
N HIS A 756 47.20 19.24 -30.62
CA HIS A 756 48.16 20.31 -30.86
C HIS A 756 49.58 19.76 -31.02
N ILE A 757 50.11 19.82 -32.24
CA ILE A 757 51.47 19.37 -32.56
C ILE A 757 52.27 20.57 -33.10
N SER A 758 53.45 20.78 -32.52
CA SER A 758 54.41 21.79 -32.98
C SER A 758 55.51 21.16 -33.84
N PRO A 759 56.18 21.94 -34.71
CA PRO A 759 57.33 21.46 -35.46
C PRO A 759 58.42 20.88 -34.56
N LEU A 760 58.97 19.73 -34.95
CA LEU A 760 60.02 18.97 -34.26
C LEU A 760 59.65 18.59 -32.82
N GLU A 761 58.37 18.51 -32.51
CA GLU A 761 57.89 17.97 -31.23
C GLU A 761 58.03 16.44 -31.17
N PHE A 762 57.78 15.77 -32.31
CA PHE A 762 57.88 14.31 -32.45
C PHE A 762 58.94 13.95 -33.49
N THR A 763 59.63 12.82 -33.26
CA THR A 763 60.55 12.23 -34.24
C THR A 763 59.77 11.41 -35.26
N PRO A 764 60.31 11.10 -36.45
CA PRO A 764 59.65 10.19 -37.38
C PRO A 764 59.42 8.83 -36.71
N GLY A 765 58.23 8.26 -36.89
CA GLY A 765 57.85 7.02 -36.23
C GLY A 765 56.35 6.85 -36.05
N THR A 766 55.96 5.76 -35.40
CA THR A 766 54.57 5.44 -35.11
C THR A 766 54.25 5.75 -33.66
N TYR A 767 53.16 6.49 -33.43
CA TYR A 767 52.71 6.91 -32.12
C TYR A 767 51.28 6.45 -31.84
N GLU A 768 51.00 6.24 -30.55
CA GLU A 768 49.67 5.96 -30.05
C GLU A 768 49.01 7.27 -29.61
N LEU A 769 47.81 7.52 -30.14
CA LEU A 769 46.94 8.62 -29.76
C LEU A 769 45.73 8.05 -29.03
N LYS A 770 45.60 8.35 -27.75
CA LYS A 770 44.44 7.98 -26.94
C LYS A 770 43.52 9.20 -26.81
N ILE A 771 42.24 9.03 -27.06
CA ILE A 771 41.21 10.02 -26.79
C ILE A 771 40.28 9.44 -25.75
N THR A 772 40.04 10.18 -24.67
CA THR A 772 39.11 9.86 -23.60
C THR A 772 38.08 10.97 -23.53
N ALA A 773 36.80 10.62 -23.66
CA ALA A 773 35.67 11.54 -23.54
C ALA A 773 34.83 11.13 -22.33
N LYS A 774 34.38 12.13 -21.56
CA LYS A 774 33.58 11.96 -20.36
C LYS A 774 32.41 12.94 -20.36
N ASP A 775 31.22 12.48 -19.99
CA ASP A 775 30.03 13.34 -19.80
C ASP A 775 29.84 13.76 -18.33
N GLU A 776 28.86 14.63 -18.08
CA GLU A 776 28.51 15.10 -16.74
C GLU A 776 27.98 13.96 -15.83
N LYS A 777 27.42 12.91 -16.45
CA LYS A 777 26.90 11.69 -15.79
C LYS A 777 27.98 10.66 -15.44
N GLY A 778 29.21 10.88 -15.88
CA GLY A 778 30.36 10.06 -15.54
C GLY A 778 30.62 8.88 -16.48
N ASN A 779 29.89 8.74 -17.60
CA ASN A 779 30.26 7.74 -18.60
C ASN A 779 31.56 8.13 -19.28
N ILE A 780 32.36 7.13 -19.62
CA ILE A 780 33.68 7.31 -20.22
C ILE A 780 33.79 6.47 -21.48
N THR A 781 34.14 7.11 -22.60
CA THR A 781 34.53 6.44 -23.83
C THR A 781 36.00 6.65 -24.10
N GLU A 782 36.73 5.57 -24.40
CA GLU A 782 38.13 5.63 -24.79
C GLU A 782 38.32 5.04 -26.19
N ARG A 783 39.07 5.75 -27.04
CA ARG A 783 39.51 5.23 -28.34
C ARG A 783 40.99 5.49 -28.55
N THR A 784 41.66 4.49 -29.09
CA THR A 784 43.08 4.55 -29.44
C THR A 784 43.25 4.53 -30.96
N PHE A 785 44.08 5.43 -31.47
CA PHE A 785 44.45 5.54 -32.86
C PHE A 785 45.96 5.39 -33.00
N THR A 786 46.39 4.88 -34.16
CA THR A 786 47.80 4.83 -34.54
C THR A 786 48.06 5.95 -35.54
N ILE A 787 48.95 6.87 -35.20
CA ILE A 787 49.38 7.96 -36.09
C ILE A 787 50.85 7.81 -36.48
N GLU A 788 51.16 8.10 -37.73
CA GLU A 788 52.53 8.08 -38.25
C GLU A 788 53.09 9.50 -38.38
N ALA A 789 54.11 9.82 -37.59
CA ALA A 789 54.91 11.03 -37.76
C ALA A 789 55.91 10.79 -38.89
N GLN A 790 55.85 11.60 -39.94
CA GLN A 790 56.63 11.41 -41.16
C GLN A 790 57.57 12.58 -41.41
N LEU A 791 58.69 12.26 -42.05
CA LEU A 791 59.53 13.22 -42.74
C LEU A 791 59.51 12.85 -44.22
N THR A 792 59.35 13.81 -45.13
CA THR A 792 59.45 13.57 -46.58
C THR A 792 60.63 14.35 -47.16
N THR A 793 60.98 14.06 -48.41
CA THR A 793 62.07 14.76 -49.09
C THR A 793 61.77 16.22 -49.37
N SER A 794 60.49 16.59 -49.50
CA SER A 794 60.09 17.99 -49.67
C SER A 794 60.35 18.80 -48.41
N GLU A 795 60.19 18.21 -47.22
CA GLU A 795 60.26 18.92 -45.93
C GLU A 795 61.67 19.07 -45.34
N LEU A 796 62.70 18.70 -46.10
CA LEU A 796 64.06 18.65 -45.57
C LEU A 796 64.65 20.04 -45.31
N ASP A 797 64.17 21.08 -45.99
CA ASP A 797 64.58 22.46 -45.78
C ASP A 797 63.91 23.02 -44.53
N GLU A 798 62.60 22.83 -44.38
CA GLU A 798 61.82 23.18 -43.19
C GLU A 798 62.41 22.50 -41.95
N LEU A 799 62.81 21.22 -42.05
CA LEU A 799 63.49 20.53 -40.94
C LEU A 799 64.76 21.28 -40.53
N VAL A 800 65.59 21.71 -41.49
CA VAL A 800 66.84 22.44 -41.22
C VAL A 800 66.58 23.83 -40.64
N GLU A 801 65.59 24.54 -41.14
CA GLU A 801 65.19 25.87 -40.68
C GLU A 801 64.67 25.81 -39.23
N HIS A 802 63.73 24.91 -38.94
CA HIS A 802 63.26 24.68 -37.57
C HIS A 802 64.37 24.17 -36.64
N GLY A 803 65.32 23.40 -37.18
CA GLY A 803 66.52 23.02 -36.44
C GLY A 803 67.36 24.22 -35.99
N GLU A 804 67.41 25.31 -36.76
CA GLU A 804 68.07 26.55 -36.35
C GLU A 804 67.22 27.34 -35.35
N ASP A 805 65.93 27.51 -35.64
CA ASP A 805 64.98 28.25 -34.81
C ASP A 805 64.86 27.66 -33.39
N LEU A 806 64.89 26.33 -33.26
CA LEU A 806 64.89 25.60 -31.98
C LEU A 806 66.31 25.37 -31.41
N GLU A 807 67.30 26.05 -31.97
CA GLU A 807 68.70 26.04 -31.55
C GLU A 807 69.37 24.64 -31.57
N PHE A 808 68.90 23.70 -32.39
CA PHE A 808 69.59 22.43 -32.61
C PHE A 808 70.90 22.61 -33.39
N LEU A 809 71.04 23.68 -34.16
CA LEU A 809 72.22 24.00 -34.96
C LEU A 809 72.41 25.52 -35.10
N ASP A 810 73.60 25.97 -35.53
CA ASP A 810 73.88 27.39 -35.78
C ASP A 810 73.55 27.81 -37.22
N LYS A 811 73.27 29.11 -37.45
CA LYS A 811 73.00 29.70 -38.79
C LYS A 811 73.99 29.32 -39.88
N LYS A 812 75.26 29.10 -39.52
CA LYS A 812 76.29 28.69 -40.48
C LYS A 812 76.11 27.22 -40.91
N MET A 813 75.71 26.37 -39.97
CA MET A 813 75.39 24.97 -40.25
C MET A 813 74.11 24.84 -41.05
N GLU A 814 73.07 25.61 -40.74
CA GLU A 814 71.80 25.68 -41.46
C GLU A 814 72.05 25.90 -42.96
N GLN A 815 72.72 27.01 -43.35
CA GLN A 815 73.08 27.31 -44.74
C GLN A 815 73.83 26.16 -45.44
N ARG A 816 74.66 25.43 -44.70
CA ARG A 816 75.44 24.31 -45.23
C ARG A 816 74.57 23.07 -45.44
N LEU A 817 73.60 22.81 -44.56
CA LEU A 817 72.67 21.70 -44.68
C LEU A 817 71.63 22.00 -45.77
N LEU A 818 71.05 23.20 -45.83
CA LEU A 818 70.12 23.63 -46.89
C LEU A 818 70.68 23.40 -48.30
N LYS A 819 71.97 23.72 -48.52
CA LYS A 819 72.62 23.44 -49.82
C LYS A 819 72.60 21.94 -50.19
N LYS A 820 72.79 21.07 -49.20
CA LYS A 820 72.79 19.62 -49.40
C LYS A 820 71.38 19.06 -49.52
N VAL A 821 70.43 19.64 -48.81
CA VAL A 821 69.00 19.34 -48.96
C VAL A 821 68.54 19.64 -50.38
N ASN A 822 68.84 20.83 -50.92
CA ASN A 822 68.54 21.18 -52.31
C ASN A 822 69.20 20.21 -53.32
N ASP A 823 70.40 19.70 -53.03
CA ASP A 823 70.99 18.64 -53.85
C ASP A 823 70.12 17.37 -53.84
N ILE A 824 69.56 16.97 -52.70
CA ILE A 824 68.68 15.78 -52.57
C ILE A 824 67.37 16.00 -53.32
N GLN A 825 66.68 17.11 -53.09
CA GLN A 825 65.39 17.44 -53.70
C GLN A 825 65.48 17.59 -55.24
N SER A 826 66.61 18.08 -55.76
CA SER A 826 66.86 18.20 -57.21
C SER A 826 67.38 16.92 -57.88
N ALA A 827 67.51 15.80 -57.16
CA ALA A 827 68.07 14.57 -57.71
C ALA A 827 67.10 13.88 -58.70
N LYS A 828 67.60 13.55 -59.89
CA LYS A 828 66.78 13.00 -61.00
C LYS A 828 66.37 11.53 -60.87
N ASN A 829 66.94 10.78 -59.92
CA ASN A 829 66.62 9.37 -59.71
C ASN A 829 66.93 8.93 -58.27
N ILE A 830 66.26 7.86 -57.85
CA ILE A 830 66.33 7.29 -56.48
C ILE A 830 67.77 6.99 -56.06
N ARG A 831 68.60 6.40 -56.93
CA ARG A 831 70.01 6.07 -56.63
C ARG A 831 70.84 7.32 -56.32
N ALA A 832 70.63 8.41 -57.06
CA ALA A 832 71.29 9.68 -56.80
C ALA A 832 70.76 10.34 -55.51
N LYS A 833 69.45 10.23 -55.24
CA LYS A 833 68.80 10.71 -54.01
C LYS A 833 69.41 10.01 -52.78
N GLN A 834 69.51 8.68 -52.78
CA GLN A 834 70.14 7.88 -51.71
C GLN A 834 71.61 8.24 -51.46
N GLY A 835 72.40 8.41 -52.52
CA GLY A 835 73.81 8.79 -52.38
C GLY A 835 73.98 10.15 -51.71
N LYS A 836 73.11 11.11 -52.06
CA LYS A 836 73.11 12.46 -51.48
C LYS A 836 72.58 12.48 -50.05
N TRP A 837 71.55 11.68 -49.75
CA TRP A 837 71.06 11.44 -48.38
C TRP A 837 72.15 10.93 -47.45
N ASN A 838 72.87 9.89 -47.86
CA ASN A 838 74.00 9.35 -47.09
C ASN A 838 75.08 10.41 -46.87
N ALA A 839 75.33 11.30 -47.84
CA ALA A 839 76.29 12.39 -47.71
C ALA A 839 75.81 13.51 -46.75
N LEU A 840 74.50 13.75 -46.67
CA LEU A 840 73.90 14.69 -45.73
C LEU A 840 73.96 14.14 -44.30
N THR A 841 73.42 12.93 -44.08
CA THR A 841 73.39 12.30 -42.76
C THR A 841 74.79 12.04 -42.19
N ASN A 842 75.77 11.68 -43.01
CA ASN A 842 77.18 11.60 -42.57
C ASN A 842 77.75 12.96 -42.13
N GLN A 843 77.36 14.06 -42.79
CA GLN A 843 77.76 15.39 -42.35
C GLN A 843 77.14 15.72 -40.99
N ILE A 844 75.85 15.43 -40.81
CA ILE A 844 75.15 15.64 -39.54
C ILE A 844 75.87 14.87 -38.43
N LYS A 845 76.07 13.56 -38.62
CA LYS A 845 76.81 12.67 -37.69
C LYS A 845 78.20 13.20 -37.31
N ALA A 846 78.95 13.76 -38.28
CA ALA A 846 80.29 14.30 -38.01
C ALA A 846 80.29 15.60 -37.19
N GLN A 847 79.16 16.31 -37.12
CA GLN A 847 78.98 17.59 -36.43
C GLN A 847 78.19 17.51 -35.13
N LEU A 848 77.63 16.33 -34.79
CA LEU A 848 76.95 16.09 -33.51
C LEU A 848 77.87 16.41 -32.32
N GLY A 849 77.31 17.10 -31.32
CA GLY A 849 78.01 17.56 -30.13
C GLY A 849 79.06 18.66 -30.36
N LYS A 850 79.20 19.16 -31.60
CA LYS A 850 80.08 20.30 -31.94
C LYS A 850 79.26 21.49 -32.38
N LYS A 851 78.52 21.31 -33.47
CA LYS A 851 77.75 22.34 -34.19
C LYS A 851 76.29 21.97 -34.40
N ILE A 852 75.94 20.73 -34.07
CA ILE A 852 74.58 20.18 -34.06
C ILE A 852 74.40 19.51 -32.70
N LYS A 853 73.30 19.77 -31.99
CA LYS A 853 72.93 19.10 -30.74
C LYS A 853 72.75 17.59 -30.99
N LYS A 854 73.06 16.75 -30.00
CA LYS A 854 73.06 15.30 -30.18
C LYS A 854 71.68 14.77 -30.55
N ASP A 855 70.65 15.25 -29.88
CA ASP A 855 69.28 14.73 -30.01
C ASP A 855 68.66 15.07 -31.36
N TYR A 856 69.19 16.07 -32.06
CA TYR A 856 68.72 16.45 -33.39
C TYR A 856 68.83 15.30 -34.39
N ILE A 857 69.77 14.36 -34.20
CA ILE A 857 69.92 13.21 -35.12
C ILE A 857 68.66 12.34 -35.21
N HIS A 858 67.82 12.33 -34.17
CA HIS A 858 66.62 11.49 -34.11
C HIS A 858 65.54 11.93 -35.09
N PHE A 859 65.55 13.19 -35.54
CA PHE A 859 64.65 13.66 -36.58
C PHE A 859 65.09 13.26 -38.01
N TRP A 860 66.34 12.79 -38.18
CA TRP A 860 66.92 12.48 -39.49
C TRP A 860 66.80 11.01 -39.86
N GLU A 861 65.59 10.46 -39.73
CA GLU A 861 65.26 9.16 -40.31
C GLU A 861 65.15 9.25 -41.83
N VAL A 862 65.23 8.11 -42.51
CA VAL A 862 65.07 8.07 -43.97
C VAL A 862 63.66 8.58 -44.31
N PRO A 863 63.51 9.61 -45.15
CA PRO A 863 62.20 10.16 -45.43
C PRO A 863 61.26 9.12 -46.06
N ALA A 864 59.97 9.19 -45.75
CA ALA A 864 58.98 8.17 -46.09
C ALA A 864 58.79 7.97 -47.61
N ASP A 865 59.12 9.00 -48.42
CA ASP A 865 58.97 9.04 -49.88
C ASP A 865 60.28 8.71 -50.64
N PHE A 866 61.26 8.10 -49.98
CA PHE A 866 62.56 7.75 -50.59
C PHE A 866 62.53 6.62 -51.62
#